data_AF-A0A1Y0FYM6-F1
#
_entry.id   AF-A0A1Y0FYM6-F1
#
_cell.length_a   1.000
_cell.length_b   1.000
_cell.length_c   1.000
_cell.angle_alpha   90.00
_cell.angle_beta   90.00
_cell.angle_gamma   90.00
#
_symmetry.space_group_name_H-M   'P 1'
#
loop_
_entity.id
_entity.type
_entity.pdbx_description
1 polymer ?
#
loop_
_entity_poly.entity_id
_entity_poly.type
_entity_poly.pdbx_seq_one_letter_code
_entity_poly.pdbx_strand_id
1 'polypeptide(L)'
;MKMRVPLLLRQCALGVGGLLTAAATFAGPVGYATLNGGTTGGAGGQVVYASTGAEINQAMCNRASDDTPLIIYVSGTINHGNTQSYSGSCDTQDDEIQFKGVSNISLIGVGDGALFDEIGIHLRDTSNIILQNLHIRNVKKSGSPTSNGGDAIGMESDVFNIWVDHCTLEASGGEDDGYDSLLDMKATTQYVTVSYTYYHDSGRGGLMGSSDSDDTNTFVTFHHNRYENIDSRLPLLRHGTAHAFNNYYYGITKSGMNPRMGGEIKAEHNHFENSHNPIGTFYTDEMGYWDLKDNIFENVTWASASDEFPAGPNPVSTTSISIPYSYQLDAVNCTKSIVLATAGAGKGLATSDGSCSVDPGSSSSSSAPASSSSSTPVSSSSSSTPPGGGTQTLQAENAYIDRGTVDNIHNGYTGAGFVDYENVAGSYVEWTVTGVAAGQATATFRYANGTTTNRAMSITVNGQVVNSSLAFNGTGAWANWAEQSMTLNLSAGTNVIRATAVTSSGGPNLDSLVLTTAAASSAPASSSSSATPVSSSSASSAPNEEPGELGPNIADDAGADGSSKGGGTSYGNVTDGDLSSYWSPGSSSGERVSVKGLSGSFNTVIIRELNNATTSWRLVNNDNGQVLASGSTLGSAGVITFASVSASKINLMIDSASSAPQIAEFEVYNATGTIPASSASSASSVTPPSSSSAPAPSSSSAPASSSSSVANSSSSAANSSLPDYSGPLSNDCINLATNPNVNWRDTSLQSDQEIVECLAQTLGQPVGYGENARGGYDPNGNSKLTVITKNGNTSVEQQIYDAITDNAHNWIVFDKFDFANPSEIAMYRLQCGNAAVQSHLGATEAQCINYTQWCSSNGVSSANCVSEFFNNALNESDLPIRNIVVGSNKTLDGRMSEAFFRFNGFAIGRDSEGQAVQTSNSVILTHLNFVGAGHTEDHGLDPDMIRATGESHDIWIHRNNFDTTGDAAFDVKVGAYDVTISYNKLVDVKRASLHGSSDSRTINAQITTTMHHNAFITRDGSYDSLGNTLRRIPLIRRGTSHMFNNVFVNYRKDILSVRVGASVLWEDNAFVVNRAHQEKSSLESSLDELQANLARDVDGGSFRADRTYLWFADGACNIDGSTQRQITNSSGSVGNLTQQYSSRSQNSIADWRFDAGQDLVDYVSATAGRDGVLPFNSPLAGDRYYVLGLGKVPCL
;
A
#
# COMPACT_ATOMS: atom_id res chain seq x y z
N MET A 1 18.42 -43.83 -52.49
CA MET A 1 17.81 -42.48 -52.70
C MET A 1 18.56 -41.52 -51.77
N LYS A 2 19.25 -40.44 -52.18
CA LYS A 2 18.82 -39.25 -52.96
C LYS A 2 17.60 -38.56 -52.30
N MET A 3 17.59 -37.28 -51.92
CA MET A 3 18.45 -36.13 -52.31
C MET A 3 18.51 -35.03 -51.21
N ARG A 4 19.42 -34.05 -51.36
CA ARG A 4 19.55 -32.82 -50.54
C ARG A 4 19.06 -31.59 -51.34
N VAL A 5 18.34 -30.64 -50.69
CA VAL A 5 18.49 -29.13 -50.78
C VAL A 5 18.19 -28.46 -52.17
N PRO A 6 17.86 -27.13 -52.37
CA PRO A 6 17.63 -25.96 -51.48
C PRO A 6 16.34 -25.08 -51.73
N LEU A 7 16.22 -23.99 -50.94
CA LEU A 7 15.65 -22.64 -51.23
C LEU A 7 14.15 -22.42 -51.60
N LEU A 8 13.45 -21.56 -50.84
CA LEU A 8 13.26 -20.12 -51.16
C LEU A 8 12.50 -19.32 -50.08
N LEU A 9 12.87 -18.03 -49.94
CA LEU A 9 12.18 -17.02 -49.11
C LEU A 9 10.78 -16.70 -49.65
N ARG A 10 9.81 -16.47 -48.75
CA ARG A 10 8.74 -15.47 -48.95
C ARG A 10 8.11 -15.05 -47.62
N GLN A 11 8.18 -13.75 -47.32
CA GLN A 11 7.37 -13.12 -46.29
C GLN A 11 5.91 -13.07 -46.73
N CYS A 12 4.99 -13.34 -45.81
CA CYS A 12 3.67 -12.71 -45.75
C CYS A 12 3.28 -12.61 -44.27
N ALA A 13 3.13 -11.38 -43.79
CA ALA A 13 2.48 -11.12 -42.52
C ALA A 13 0.97 -11.33 -42.68
N LEU A 14 0.33 -11.94 -41.70
CA LEU A 14 -1.12 -11.94 -41.50
C LEU A 14 -1.35 -12.14 -40.00
N GLY A 15 -1.81 -11.07 -39.35
CA GLY A 15 -2.06 -11.09 -37.91
C GLY A 15 -3.27 -11.96 -37.58
N VAL A 16 -3.12 -12.81 -36.57
CA VAL A 16 -4.26 -13.37 -35.84
C VAL A 16 -4.44 -12.46 -34.63
N GLY A 17 -5.44 -11.58 -34.70
CA GLY A 17 -5.89 -10.84 -33.53
C GLY A 17 -6.57 -11.80 -32.57
N GLY A 18 -5.83 -12.30 -31.57
CA GLY A 18 -6.44 -12.93 -30.42
C GLY A 18 -7.27 -11.89 -29.67
N LEU A 19 -8.55 -12.19 -29.42
CA LEU A 19 -9.31 -11.41 -28.46
C LEU A 19 -8.69 -11.65 -27.08
N LEU A 20 -7.94 -10.66 -26.59
CA LEU A 20 -7.67 -10.54 -25.16
C LEU A 20 -8.99 -10.16 -24.48
N THR A 21 -9.69 -11.16 -23.97
CA THR A 21 -10.74 -10.95 -22.97
C THR A 21 -10.10 -10.28 -21.76
N ALA A 22 -10.61 -9.11 -21.36
CA ALA A 22 -10.18 -8.45 -20.15
C ALA A 22 -10.44 -9.38 -18.95
N ALA A 23 -9.39 -9.81 -18.27
CA ALA A 23 -9.50 -10.51 -17.00
C ALA A 23 -9.91 -9.49 -15.93
N ALA A 24 -10.98 -9.77 -15.20
CA ALA A 24 -11.34 -8.98 -14.04
C ALA A 24 -10.29 -9.19 -12.95
N THR A 25 -9.70 -8.10 -12.45
CA THR A 25 -8.77 -8.11 -11.33
C THR A 25 -9.54 -8.17 -10.03
N PHE A 26 -9.63 -9.36 -9.42
CA PHE A 26 -10.11 -9.52 -8.05
C PHE A 26 -9.06 -9.03 -7.05
N ALA A 27 -9.51 -8.52 -5.91
CA ALA A 27 -8.65 -8.39 -4.73
C ALA A 27 -8.17 -9.78 -4.28
N GLY A 28 -6.97 -9.87 -3.70
CA GLY A 28 -6.39 -11.12 -3.21
C GLY A 28 -6.66 -11.38 -1.71
N PRO A 29 -6.34 -12.57 -1.20
CA PRO A 29 -6.46 -12.88 0.22
C PRO A 29 -5.52 -12.04 1.09
N VAL A 30 -5.89 -11.87 2.36
CA VAL A 30 -4.98 -11.55 3.46
C VAL A 30 -4.81 -12.82 4.32
N GLY A 31 -3.68 -12.99 5.00
CA GLY A 31 -3.49 -14.15 5.87
C GLY A 31 -2.62 -15.26 5.30
N TYR A 32 -2.67 -16.45 5.92
CA TYR A 32 -1.78 -17.57 5.60
C TYR A 32 -1.93 -18.08 4.15
N ALA A 33 -3.07 -17.89 3.49
CA ALA A 33 -3.25 -18.19 2.06
C ALA A 33 -2.39 -17.32 1.11
N THR A 34 -1.77 -16.24 1.62
CA THR A 34 -0.77 -15.44 0.87
C THR A 34 0.62 -16.07 0.85
N LEU A 35 0.91 -17.01 1.75
CA LEU A 35 2.21 -17.69 1.84
C LEU A 35 2.25 -18.92 0.94
N ASN A 36 3.35 -19.67 0.95
CA ASN A 36 3.51 -20.92 0.17
C ASN A 36 3.21 -20.76 -1.34
N GLY A 37 3.54 -19.60 -1.92
CA GLY A 37 3.24 -19.27 -3.33
C GLY A 37 1.94 -18.49 -3.56
N GLY A 38 1.15 -18.24 -2.51
CA GLY A 38 -0.07 -17.46 -2.57
C GLY A 38 -1.29 -18.25 -3.05
N THR A 39 -2.44 -17.57 -3.14
CA THR A 39 -3.69 -18.16 -3.65
C THR A 39 -4.30 -17.20 -4.68
N THR A 40 -4.35 -17.66 -5.92
CA THR A 40 -4.82 -16.95 -7.12
C THR A 40 -6.00 -17.66 -7.80
N GLY A 41 -6.32 -18.89 -7.38
CA GLY A 41 -7.39 -19.72 -7.95
C GLY A 41 -7.21 -19.93 -9.45
N GLY A 42 -8.27 -19.64 -10.21
CA GLY A 42 -8.30 -19.74 -11.66
C GLY A 42 -7.74 -18.55 -12.44
N ALA A 43 -7.08 -17.58 -11.79
CA ALA A 43 -6.60 -16.37 -12.46
C ALA A 43 -5.71 -16.67 -13.68
N GLY A 44 -5.91 -15.92 -14.77
CA GLY A 44 -5.27 -16.18 -16.07
C GLY A 44 -5.84 -17.38 -16.85
N GLY A 45 -6.77 -18.12 -16.26
CA GLY A 45 -7.41 -19.30 -16.83
C GLY A 45 -8.60 -19.03 -17.74
N GLN A 46 -9.26 -20.10 -18.17
CA GLN A 46 -10.54 -20.00 -18.88
C GLN A 46 -11.63 -19.51 -17.93
N VAL A 47 -12.53 -18.66 -18.41
CA VAL A 47 -13.77 -18.29 -17.70
C VAL A 47 -14.93 -19.11 -18.27
N VAL A 48 -15.72 -19.71 -17.39
CA VAL A 48 -16.96 -20.43 -17.71
C VAL A 48 -18.09 -20.02 -16.77
N TYR A 49 -19.32 -20.33 -17.18
CA TYR A 49 -20.53 -20.09 -16.39
C TYR A 49 -21.27 -21.40 -16.19
N ALA A 50 -21.77 -21.63 -14.98
CA ALA A 50 -22.52 -22.81 -14.59
C ALA A 50 -23.82 -22.44 -13.87
N SER A 51 -24.85 -23.26 -14.05
CA SER A 51 -26.17 -23.13 -13.41
C SER A 51 -26.61 -24.41 -12.68
N THR A 52 -25.83 -25.49 -12.81
CA THR A 52 -26.08 -26.83 -12.28
C THR A 52 -24.77 -27.48 -11.84
N GLY A 53 -24.83 -28.43 -10.89
CA GLY A 53 -23.62 -29.14 -10.43
C GLY A 53 -22.97 -29.97 -11.55
N ALA A 54 -23.79 -30.49 -12.47
CA ALA A 54 -23.34 -31.16 -13.69
C ALA A 54 -22.43 -30.26 -14.57
N GLU A 55 -22.74 -28.97 -14.69
CA GLU A 55 -21.93 -28.01 -15.44
C GLU A 55 -20.64 -27.64 -14.71
N ILE A 56 -20.65 -27.59 -13.37
CA ILE A 56 -19.44 -27.39 -12.55
C ILE A 56 -18.48 -28.58 -12.74
N ASN A 57 -18.96 -29.81 -12.54
CA ASN A 57 -18.17 -31.04 -12.72
C ASN A 57 -17.66 -31.18 -14.16
N GLN A 58 -18.50 -30.90 -15.15
CA GLN A 58 -18.09 -30.89 -16.56
C GLN A 58 -17.02 -29.83 -16.85
N ALA A 59 -17.14 -28.63 -16.29
CA ALA A 59 -16.15 -27.56 -16.47
C ALA A 59 -14.78 -27.96 -15.91
N MET A 60 -14.72 -28.47 -14.68
CA MET A 60 -13.48 -28.89 -14.04
C MET A 60 -12.77 -30.03 -14.81
N CYS A 61 -13.53 -30.99 -15.32
CA CYS A 61 -12.99 -32.16 -16.02
C CYS A 61 -12.71 -31.96 -17.52
N ASN A 62 -13.24 -30.90 -18.14
CA ASN A 62 -12.94 -30.55 -19.53
C ASN A 62 -11.63 -29.76 -19.70
N ARG A 63 -10.96 -29.41 -18.59
CA ARG A 63 -9.67 -28.70 -18.61
C ARG A 63 -8.57 -29.56 -19.23
N ALA A 64 -7.58 -28.91 -19.86
CA ALA A 64 -6.50 -29.60 -20.59
C ALA A 64 -5.64 -30.51 -19.69
N SER A 65 -5.49 -30.12 -18.42
CA SER A 65 -4.85 -30.85 -17.33
C SER A 65 -5.54 -30.55 -16.00
N ASP A 66 -5.20 -31.33 -14.98
CA ASP A 66 -5.59 -31.17 -13.57
C ASP A 66 -5.14 -29.83 -12.95
N ASP A 67 -4.04 -29.26 -13.46
CA ASP A 67 -3.46 -27.97 -13.03
C ASP A 67 -3.82 -26.77 -13.94
N THR A 68 -4.58 -26.95 -15.02
CA THR A 68 -4.96 -25.84 -15.92
C THR A 68 -5.86 -24.83 -15.18
N PRO A 69 -5.54 -23.52 -15.12
CA PRO A 69 -6.37 -22.55 -14.40
C PRO A 69 -7.80 -22.38 -14.96
N LEU A 70 -8.80 -22.27 -14.08
CA LEU A 70 -10.22 -22.15 -14.45
C LEU A 70 -11.03 -21.28 -13.47
N ILE A 71 -11.80 -20.32 -13.98
CA ILE A 71 -12.79 -19.54 -13.22
C ILE A 71 -14.20 -20.01 -13.61
N ILE A 72 -14.96 -20.50 -12.63
CA ILE A 72 -16.34 -20.94 -12.77
C ILE A 72 -17.25 -19.93 -12.06
N TYR A 73 -18.00 -19.14 -12.83
CA TYR A 73 -19.07 -18.30 -12.30
C TYR A 73 -20.37 -19.10 -12.17
N VAL A 74 -20.94 -19.18 -10.97
CA VAL A 74 -22.17 -19.93 -10.69
C VAL A 74 -23.35 -18.96 -10.55
N SER A 75 -24.40 -19.17 -11.35
CA SER A 75 -25.57 -18.29 -11.42
C SER A 75 -26.91 -19.01 -11.20
N GLY A 76 -26.88 -20.33 -10.97
CA GLY A 76 -28.05 -21.15 -10.66
C GLY A 76 -27.89 -21.90 -9.35
N THR A 77 -29.00 -22.42 -8.81
CA THR A 77 -29.00 -23.22 -7.59
C THR A 77 -28.43 -24.61 -7.85
N ILE A 78 -27.37 -24.98 -7.12
CA ILE A 78 -26.73 -26.29 -7.16
C ILE A 78 -27.41 -27.19 -6.13
N ASN A 79 -27.75 -28.43 -6.50
CA ASN A 79 -28.34 -29.43 -5.62
C ASN A 79 -28.12 -30.84 -6.17
N HIS A 80 -28.42 -31.86 -5.36
CA HIS A 80 -28.42 -33.28 -5.74
C HIS A 80 -29.05 -33.54 -7.12
N GLY A 81 -30.29 -33.08 -7.32
CA GLY A 81 -31.06 -33.34 -8.54
C GLY A 81 -30.52 -32.71 -9.84
N ASN A 82 -29.50 -31.84 -9.76
CA ASN A 82 -28.80 -31.29 -10.92
C ASN A 82 -27.28 -31.50 -10.90
N THR A 83 -26.79 -32.41 -10.06
CA THR A 83 -25.37 -32.78 -9.96
C THR A 83 -25.15 -34.20 -10.48
N GLN A 84 -24.13 -34.38 -11.31
CA GLN A 84 -23.73 -35.70 -11.81
C GLN A 84 -22.21 -35.73 -12.01
N SER A 85 -21.61 -36.92 -11.91
CA SER A 85 -20.21 -37.15 -12.21
C SER A 85 -19.90 -36.91 -13.68
N TYR A 86 -18.64 -36.55 -13.96
CA TYR A 86 -18.12 -36.37 -15.31
C TYR A 86 -16.72 -36.97 -15.42
N SER A 87 -16.42 -37.62 -16.54
CA SER A 87 -15.09 -38.21 -16.79
C SER A 87 -14.20 -37.25 -17.56
N GLY A 88 -12.98 -36.99 -17.07
CA GLY A 88 -12.02 -36.12 -17.74
C GLY A 88 -10.72 -36.00 -16.95
N SER A 89 -10.18 -34.78 -16.85
CA SER A 89 -8.97 -34.43 -16.09
C SER A 89 -9.21 -34.23 -14.58
N CYS A 90 -10.34 -34.70 -14.04
CA CYS A 90 -10.71 -34.55 -12.64
C CYS A 90 -11.46 -35.79 -12.10
N ASP A 91 -11.46 -35.97 -10.78
CA ASP A 91 -12.31 -36.96 -10.09
C ASP A 91 -13.57 -36.26 -9.59
N THR A 92 -14.76 -36.68 -10.04
CA THR A 92 -16.07 -36.15 -9.61
C THR A 92 -17.05 -37.28 -9.34
N GLN A 93 -18.03 -37.02 -8.48
CA GLN A 93 -19.04 -37.99 -8.07
C GLN A 93 -20.45 -37.52 -8.48
N ASP A 94 -21.40 -38.44 -8.44
CA ASP A 94 -22.83 -38.10 -8.41
C ASP A 94 -23.17 -37.55 -7.01
N ASP A 95 -24.12 -36.62 -6.90
CA ASP A 95 -24.64 -36.08 -5.62
C ASP A 95 -23.65 -35.30 -4.68
N GLU A 96 -22.41 -35.00 -5.12
CA GLU A 96 -21.50 -34.05 -4.43
C GLU A 96 -20.66 -33.20 -5.40
N ILE A 97 -20.17 -32.05 -4.92
CA ILE A 97 -19.19 -31.20 -5.62
C ILE A 97 -17.83 -31.40 -4.95
N GLN A 98 -16.86 -31.98 -5.67
CA GLN A 98 -15.51 -32.19 -5.13
C GLN A 98 -14.40 -31.66 -6.05
N PHE A 99 -13.39 -31.09 -5.41
CA PHE A 99 -12.11 -30.65 -5.96
C PHE A 99 -11.08 -31.70 -5.51
N LYS A 100 -10.90 -32.74 -6.35
CA LYS A 100 -10.02 -33.86 -6.02
C LYS A 100 -8.97 -34.12 -7.09
N GLY A 101 -7.69 -34.10 -6.70
CA GLY A 101 -6.56 -34.28 -7.61
C GLY A 101 -6.45 -33.16 -8.64
N VAL A 102 -6.77 -31.91 -8.25
CA VAL A 102 -6.87 -30.75 -9.13
C VAL A 102 -6.32 -29.50 -8.47
N SER A 103 -5.89 -28.50 -9.24
CA SER A 103 -5.47 -27.21 -8.70
C SER A 103 -5.88 -26.04 -9.59
N ASN A 104 -5.68 -24.81 -9.09
CA ASN A 104 -5.85 -23.55 -9.81
C ASN A 104 -7.31 -23.29 -10.25
N ILE A 105 -8.28 -23.31 -9.33
CA ILE A 105 -9.69 -23.09 -9.66
C ILE A 105 -10.32 -22.01 -8.78
N SER A 106 -11.10 -21.11 -9.38
CA SER A 106 -12.01 -20.21 -8.65
C SER A 106 -13.45 -20.61 -8.90
N LEU A 107 -14.23 -20.85 -7.84
CA LEU A 107 -15.67 -21.05 -7.90
C LEU A 107 -16.36 -19.83 -7.26
N ILE A 108 -17.02 -19.01 -8.09
CA ILE A 108 -17.49 -17.68 -7.69
C ILE A 108 -18.99 -17.55 -7.96
N GLY A 109 -19.78 -17.22 -6.94
CA GLY A 109 -21.21 -16.95 -7.11
C GLY A 109 -21.49 -15.60 -7.76
N VAL A 110 -22.52 -15.53 -8.61
CA VAL A 110 -22.94 -14.32 -9.31
C VAL A 110 -24.07 -13.60 -8.55
N GLY A 111 -24.02 -12.26 -8.49
CA GLY A 111 -25.06 -11.46 -7.87
C GLY A 111 -25.15 -11.68 -6.35
N ASP A 112 -26.35 -11.99 -5.87
CA ASP A 112 -26.65 -12.23 -4.44
C ASP A 112 -25.99 -13.51 -3.88
N GLY A 113 -25.24 -14.23 -4.72
CA GLY A 113 -24.48 -15.42 -4.38
C GLY A 113 -25.12 -16.70 -4.91
N ALA A 114 -24.28 -17.70 -5.18
CA ALA A 114 -24.74 -18.98 -5.70
C ALA A 114 -25.23 -19.88 -4.57
N LEU A 115 -26.50 -20.28 -4.61
CA LEU A 115 -27.09 -21.20 -3.63
C LEU A 115 -26.69 -22.65 -3.91
N PHE A 116 -26.10 -23.32 -2.93
CA PHE A 116 -25.85 -24.76 -2.87
C PHE A 116 -26.80 -25.33 -1.81
N ASP A 117 -27.85 -26.00 -2.27
CA ASP A 117 -28.98 -26.44 -1.44
C ASP A 117 -28.86 -27.93 -1.09
N GLU A 118 -28.64 -28.23 0.19
CA GLU A 118 -28.39 -29.55 0.77
C GLU A 118 -27.14 -30.29 0.23
N ILE A 119 -26.28 -29.62 -0.53
CA ILE A 119 -25.07 -30.17 -1.17
C ILE A 119 -23.82 -29.38 -0.75
N GLY A 120 -22.76 -30.07 -0.34
CA GLY A 120 -21.52 -29.48 0.14
C GLY A 120 -20.40 -29.46 -0.90
N ILE A 121 -19.30 -28.77 -0.57
CA ILE A 121 -18.07 -28.72 -1.36
C ILE A 121 -16.94 -29.46 -0.63
N HIS A 122 -16.25 -30.37 -1.31
CA HIS A 122 -15.12 -31.11 -0.75
C HIS A 122 -13.81 -30.78 -1.46
N LEU A 123 -12.72 -30.58 -0.71
CA LEU A 123 -11.36 -30.36 -1.21
C LEU A 123 -10.45 -31.49 -0.71
N ARG A 124 -9.77 -32.20 -1.63
CA ARG A 124 -8.87 -33.32 -1.32
C ARG A 124 -7.72 -33.41 -2.34
N ASP A 125 -6.47 -33.58 -1.94
CA ASP A 125 -5.32 -33.65 -2.87
C ASP A 125 -5.37 -32.49 -3.89
N THR A 126 -5.43 -31.26 -3.36
CA THR A 126 -5.81 -30.07 -4.13
C THR A 126 -5.14 -28.81 -3.60
N SER A 127 -4.86 -27.86 -4.50
CA SER A 127 -4.26 -26.60 -4.10
C SER A 127 -4.63 -25.40 -4.96
N ASN A 128 -4.42 -24.21 -4.42
CA ASN A 128 -4.71 -22.95 -5.08
C ASN A 128 -6.19 -22.85 -5.53
N ILE A 129 -7.09 -22.87 -4.55
CA ILE A 129 -8.55 -22.83 -4.78
C ILE A 129 -9.16 -21.58 -4.13
N ILE A 130 -10.03 -20.89 -4.86
CA ILE A 130 -10.85 -19.78 -4.34
C ILE A 130 -12.32 -20.22 -4.35
N LEU A 131 -12.99 -20.10 -3.21
CA LEU A 131 -14.44 -20.24 -3.07
C LEU A 131 -14.99 -18.88 -2.63
N GLN A 132 -15.80 -18.22 -3.48
CA GLN A 132 -16.23 -16.85 -3.23
C GLN A 132 -17.71 -16.60 -3.53
N ASN A 133 -18.40 -15.81 -2.71
CA ASN A 133 -19.81 -15.43 -2.90
C ASN A 133 -20.79 -16.63 -3.00
N LEU A 134 -20.54 -17.70 -2.23
CA LEU A 134 -21.37 -18.92 -2.25
C LEU A 134 -22.26 -18.97 -1.01
N HIS A 135 -23.54 -19.30 -1.16
CA HIS A 135 -24.44 -19.63 -0.04
C HIS A 135 -24.63 -21.14 0.00
N ILE A 136 -23.97 -21.82 0.92
CA ILE A 136 -24.05 -23.27 1.09
C ILE A 136 -24.87 -23.56 2.33
N ARG A 137 -25.98 -24.29 2.18
CA ARG A 137 -26.92 -24.52 3.29
C ARG A 137 -27.34 -25.96 3.46
N ASN A 138 -27.58 -26.33 4.71
CA ASN A 138 -28.33 -27.53 5.12
C ASN A 138 -27.76 -28.85 4.56
N VAL A 139 -26.44 -28.94 4.48
CA VAL A 139 -25.72 -30.13 4.01
C VAL A 139 -25.84 -31.25 5.06
N LYS A 140 -26.46 -32.37 4.67
CA LYS A 140 -26.82 -33.46 5.61
C LYS A 140 -25.77 -34.56 5.67
N LYS A 141 -25.38 -34.89 6.90
CA LYS A 141 -24.63 -36.11 7.27
C LYS A 141 -25.53 -37.34 7.30
N SER A 142 -26.77 -37.16 7.75
CA SER A 142 -27.75 -38.24 7.85
C SER A 142 -29.18 -37.74 7.61
N GLY A 143 -30.05 -38.65 7.16
CA GLY A 143 -31.29 -38.27 6.48
C GLY A 143 -31.02 -37.94 5.01
N SER A 144 -31.92 -38.35 4.12
CA SER A 144 -31.74 -38.18 2.67
C SER A 144 -32.26 -36.80 2.20
N PRO A 145 -31.62 -36.17 1.20
CA PRO A 145 -30.34 -36.55 0.58
C PRO A 145 -29.15 -36.23 1.51
N THR A 146 -28.07 -37.01 1.41
CA THR A 146 -26.82 -36.78 2.16
C THR A 146 -25.73 -36.33 1.20
N SER A 147 -24.89 -35.37 1.61
CA SER A 147 -23.75 -34.90 0.82
C SER A 147 -22.52 -34.76 1.72
N ASN A 148 -21.34 -35.11 1.19
CA ASN A 148 -20.05 -34.71 1.75
C ASN A 148 -19.87 -34.91 3.28
N GLY A 149 -20.37 -36.02 3.84
CA GLY A 149 -20.29 -36.27 5.28
C GLY A 149 -21.10 -35.30 6.18
N GLY A 150 -21.79 -34.31 5.60
CA GLY A 150 -22.50 -33.24 6.30
C GLY A 150 -21.78 -31.90 6.38
N ASP A 151 -20.55 -31.79 5.87
CA ASP A 151 -19.77 -30.55 5.94
C ASP A 151 -20.13 -29.62 4.75
N ALA A 152 -20.47 -28.36 5.04
CA ALA A 152 -20.78 -27.38 3.98
C ALA A 152 -19.54 -27.10 3.11
N ILE A 153 -18.37 -26.92 3.74
CA ILE A 153 -17.06 -27.00 3.10
C ILE A 153 -16.18 -27.97 3.90
N GLY A 154 -15.82 -29.11 3.30
CA GLY A 154 -14.85 -30.05 3.86
C GLY A 154 -13.49 -29.90 3.19
N MET A 155 -12.40 -29.90 3.96
CA MET A 155 -11.02 -29.99 3.48
C MET A 155 -10.37 -31.24 4.11
N GLU A 156 -10.01 -32.23 3.30
CA GLU A 156 -9.53 -33.53 3.76
C GLU A 156 -8.36 -34.06 2.91
N SER A 157 -7.21 -34.31 3.54
CA SER A 157 -6.03 -34.94 2.92
C SER A 157 -5.33 -34.04 1.91
N ASP A 158 -4.17 -33.50 2.30
CA ASP A 158 -3.20 -32.81 1.43
C ASP A 158 -3.84 -31.64 0.65
N VAL A 159 -4.32 -30.64 1.42
CA VAL A 159 -5.01 -29.45 0.91
C VAL A 159 -4.20 -28.20 1.22
N PHE A 160 -3.85 -27.41 0.21
CA PHE A 160 -2.92 -26.28 0.36
C PHE A 160 -3.42 -25.01 -0.34
N ASN A 161 -3.18 -23.82 0.24
CA ASN A 161 -3.42 -22.53 -0.45
C ASN A 161 -4.89 -22.36 -0.87
N ILE A 162 -5.77 -22.23 0.12
CA ILE A 162 -7.21 -22.11 -0.08
C ILE A 162 -7.70 -20.77 0.45
N TRP A 163 -8.56 -20.10 -0.31
CA TRP A 163 -9.24 -18.89 0.11
C TRP A 163 -10.76 -19.09 0.05
N VAL A 164 -11.41 -19.04 1.21
CA VAL A 164 -12.87 -19.00 1.35
C VAL A 164 -13.27 -17.58 1.72
N ASP A 165 -14.03 -16.92 0.86
CA ASP A 165 -14.30 -15.49 0.96
C ASP A 165 -15.76 -15.13 0.71
N HIS A 166 -16.34 -14.21 1.47
CA HIS A 166 -17.72 -13.72 1.25
C HIS A 166 -18.76 -14.85 1.07
N CYS A 167 -18.61 -15.98 1.77
CA CYS A 167 -19.55 -17.08 1.69
C CYS A 167 -20.58 -17.00 2.82
N THR A 168 -21.76 -17.58 2.63
CA THR A 168 -22.74 -17.85 3.70
C THR A 168 -22.82 -19.36 3.91
N LEU A 169 -22.54 -19.82 5.12
CA LEU A 169 -22.56 -21.22 5.51
C LEU A 169 -23.64 -21.42 6.59
N GLU A 170 -24.67 -22.19 6.25
CA GLU A 170 -25.90 -22.34 7.03
C GLU A 170 -26.18 -23.82 7.33
N ALA A 171 -26.65 -24.11 8.55
CA ALA A 171 -27.31 -25.37 8.89
C ALA A 171 -28.66 -25.09 9.57
N SER A 172 -29.42 -26.14 9.87
CA SER A 172 -30.71 -26.05 10.59
C SER A 172 -30.67 -26.90 11.86
N GLY A 173 -29.62 -26.76 12.67
CA GLY A 173 -29.42 -27.55 13.89
C GLY A 173 -28.06 -28.27 13.96
N GLY A 174 -28.01 -29.36 14.72
CA GLY A 174 -26.78 -30.11 15.01
C GLY A 174 -26.79 -31.56 14.53
N GLU A 175 -25.90 -32.36 15.12
CA GLU A 175 -25.73 -33.79 14.77
C GLU A 175 -26.98 -34.64 15.09
N ASP A 176 -27.74 -34.28 16.14
CA ASP A 176 -29.02 -34.91 16.46
C ASP A 176 -30.12 -34.60 15.41
N ASP A 177 -29.98 -33.49 14.67
CA ASP A 177 -30.87 -33.06 13.59
C ASP A 177 -30.41 -33.55 12.20
N GLY A 178 -29.20 -34.13 12.12
CA GLY A 178 -28.64 -34.75 10.91
C GLY A 178 -27.55 -33.95 10.17
N TYR A 179 -27.09 -32.82 10.71
CA TYR A 179 -26.04 -31.95 10.17
C TYR A 179 -24.67 -32.24 10.82
N ASP A 180 -23.54 -31.82 10.24
CA ASP A 180 -22.23 -31.85 10.93
C ASP A 180 -21.64 -30.46 11.13
N SER A 181 -20.47 -30.13 10.54
CA SER A 181 -19.84 -28.81 10.63
C SER A 181 -20.17 -27.91 9.44
N LEU A 182 -19.93 -26.60 9.58
CA LEU A 182 -19.97 -25.68 8.45
C LEU A 182 -18.65 -25.70 7.66
N LEU A 183 -17.49 -25.62 8.32
CA LEU A 183 -16.18 -25.73 7.65
C LEU A 183 -15.18 -26.56 8.45
N ASP A 184 -14.83 -27.74 7.94
CA ASP A 184 -13.91 -28.68 8.60
C ASP A 184 -12.57 -28.81 7.83
N MET A 185 -11.45 -28.85 8.56
CA MET A 185 -10.08 -28.98 8.04
C MET A 185 -9.36 -30.18 8.67
N LYS A 186 -8.97 -31.16 7.86
CA LYS A 186 -8.50 -32.48 8.31
C LYS A 186 -7.29 -32.94 7.48
N ALA A 187 -6.43 -33.78 8.08
CA ALA A 187 -5.32 -34.48 7.44
C ALA A 187 -4.47 -33.59 6.49
N THR A 188 -3.54 -32.82 7.03
CA THR A 188 -2.63 -31.96 6.24
C THR A 188 -3.38 -30.91 5.41
N THR A 189 -4.28 -30.15 6.05
CA THR A 189 -4.83 -28.91 5.48
C THR A 189 -3.98 -27.71 5.92
N GLN A 190 -3.41 -26.95 4.98
CA GLN A 190 -2.42 -25.90 5.24
C GLN A 190 -2.62 -24.63 4.40
N TYR A 191 -2.15 -23.49 4.90
CA TYR A 191 -2.17 -22.19 4.22
C TYR A 191 -3.58 -21.76 3.76
N VAL A 192 -4.52 -21.69 4.71
CA VAL A 192 -5.92 -21.34 4.44
C VAL A 192 -6.25 -19.96 4.99
N THR A 193 -7.02 -19.18 4.23
CA THR A 193 -7.69 -17.97 4.70
C THR A 193 -9.19 -18.16 4.58
N VAL A 194 -9.90 -17.85 5.66
CA VAL A 194 -11.35 -17.70 5.70
C VAL A 194 -11.65 -16.24 6.01
N SER A 195 -12.27 -15.53 5.08
CA SER A 195 -12.56 -14.10 5.22
C SER A 195 -14.00 -13.73 4.87
N TYR A 196 -14.52 -12.69 5.53
CA TYR A 196 -15.83 -12.10 5.25
C TYR A 196 -16.98 -13.14 5.15
N THR A 197 -16.84 -14.29 5.80
CA THR A 197 -17.77 -15.41 5.67
C THR A 197 -18.75 -15.40 6.83
N TYR A 198 -20.02 -15.64 6.53
CA TYR A 198 -21.11 -15.68 7.50
C TYR A 198 -21.48 -17.12 7.83
N TYR A 199 -21.24 -17.53 9.07
CA TYR A 199 -21.59 -18.83 9.63
C TYR A 199 -22.82 -18.68 10.52
N HIS A 200 -23.87 -19.49 10.32
CA HIS A 200 -25.03 -19.45 11.22
C HIS A 200 -25.82 -20.76 11.40
N ASP A 201 -26.58 -20.79 12.50
CA ASP A 201 -27.63 -21.76 12.84
C ASP A 201 -27.17 -23.24 12.92
N SER A 202 -25.90 -23.44 13.26
CA SER A 202 -25.25 -24.76 13.31
C SER A 202 -24.88 -25.24 14.70
N GLY A 203 -24.97 -26.56 14.92
CA GLY A 203 -24.36 -27.23 16.07
C GLY A 203 -22.81 -27.15 16.11
N ARG A 204 -22.17 -26.92 14.97
CA ARG A 204 -20.70 -26.94 14.79
C ARG A 204 -20.26 -25.94 13.72
N GLY A 205 -19.43 -24.97 14.11
CA GLY A 205 -18.81 -24.06 13.15
C GLY A 205 -17.75 -24.77 12.31
N GLY A 206 -16.71 -25.31 12.95
CA GLY A 206 -15.63 -25.97 12.25
C GLY A 206 -14.47 -26.44 13.11
N LEU A 207 -13.80 -27.53 12.71
CA LEU A 207 -12.58 -28.00 13.34
C LEU A 207 -11.34 -27.90 12.44
N MET A 208 -10.17 -27.89 13.08
CA MET A 208 -8.86 -28.12 12.49
C MET A 208 -8.18 -29.27 13.25
N GLY A 209 -7.91 -30.36 12.53
CA GLY A 209 -7.44 -31.62 13.10
C GLY A 209 -8.59 -32.48 13.61
N SER A 210 -8.95 -33.52 12.85
CA SER A 210 -10.09 -34.42 13.09
C SER A 210 -10.00 -35.23 14.39
N SER A 211 -8.77 -35.53 14.82
CA SER A 211 -8.46 -36.35 15.99
C SER A 211 -7.25 -35.80 16.74
N ASP A 212 -7.01 -36.27 17.96
CA ASP A 212 -5.88 -35.81 18.79
C ASP A 212 -4.51 -36.25 18.21
N SER A 213 -4.50 -37.07 17.16
CA SER A 213 -3.32 -37.46 16.36
C SER A 213 -3.29 -36.85 14.94
N ASP A 214 -4.17 -35.90 14.61
CA ASP A 214 -4.23 -35.21 13.32
C ASP A 214 -3.46 -33.88 13.41
N ASP A 215 -2.13 -33.97 13.45
CA ASP A 215 -1.20 -32.93 13.89
C ASP A 215 -0.59 -32.07 12.75
N THR A 216 -0.93 -32.36 11.49
CA THR A 216 -0.36 -31.70 10.30
C THR A 216 -1.15 -30.50 9.78
N ASN A 217 -2.24 -30.11 10.44
CA ASN A 217 -3.14 -29.03 10.00
C ASN A 217 -2.67 -27.68 10.53
N THR A 218 -2.05 -26.86 9.69
CA THR A 218 -1.53 -25.52 10.00
C THR A 218 -1.04 -24.90 8.68
N PHE A 219 -1.12 -23.61 8.38
CA PHE A 219 -1.49 -22.46 9.19
C PHE A 219 -2.77 -21.82 8.64
N VAL A 220 -3.63 -21.25 9.49
CA VAL A 220 -4.96 -20.77 9.07
C VAL A 220 -5.32 -19.40 9.62
N THR A 221 -5.86 -18.54 8.76
CA THR A 221 -6.36 -17.20 9.11
C THR A 221 -7.88 -17.15 9.07
N PHE A 222 -8.50 -16.55 10.07
CA PHE A 222 -9.91 -16.20 10.11
C PHE A 222 -10.04 -14.68 10.30
N HIS A 223 -10.55 -13.92 9.32
CA HIS A 223 -10.78 -12.49 9.54
C HIS A 223 -12.11 -11.97 9.01
N HIS A 224 -12.67 -10.98 9.70
CA HIS A 224 -13.90 -10.31 9.28
C HIS A 224 -15.11 -11.25 9.11
N ASN A 225 -15.07 -12.44 9.71
CA ASN A 225 -16.15 -13.41 9.65
C ASN A 225 -17.23 -13.10 10.69
N ARG A 226 -18.48 -13.41 10.35
CA ARG A 226 -19.63 -13.36 11.26
C ARG A 226 -19.97 -14.78 11.69
N TYR A 227 -20.07 -15.01 13.00
CA TYR A 227 -20.49 -16.27 13.59
C TYR A 227 -21.73 -16.03 14.45
N GLU A 228 -22.86 -16.65 14.11
CA GLU A 228 -24.16 -16.34 14.73
C GLU A 228 -24.97 -17.59 15.09
N ASN A 229 -25.44 -17.67 16.34
CA ASN A 229 -26.27 -18.78 16.79
C ASN A 229 -25.61 -20.15 16.53
N ILE A 230 -24.32 -20.27 16.88
CA ILE A 230 -23.55 -21.50 16.75
C ILE A 230 -23.28 -22.08 18.13
N ASP A 231 -23.46 -23.38 18.27
CA ASP A 231 -23.18 -24.06 19.53
C ASP A 231 -21.69 -24.02 19.89
N SER A 232 -20.83 -24.52 18.98
CA SER A 232 -19.40 -24.70 19.29
C SER A 232 -18.47 -24.79 18.08
N ARG A 233 -17.16 -24.84 18.37
CA ARG A 233 -16.03 -25.05 17.44
C ARG A 233 -15.81 -23.85 16.51
N LEU A 234 -15.15 -22.80 17.00
CA LEU A 234 -14.99 -21.54 16.27
C LEU A 234 -13.54 -20.97 16.19
N PRO A 235 -12.54 -21.75 15.74
CA PRO A 235 -12.56 -23.18 15.43
C PRO A 235 -12.32 -24.04 16.68
N LEU A 236 -12.54 -25.36 16.58
CA LEU A 236 -11.84 -26.32 17.43
C LEU A 236 -10.47 -26.58 16.80
N LEU A 237 -9.38 -26.24 17.49
CA LEU A 237 -8.02 -26.27 16.96
C LEU A 237 -7.18 -27.31 17.70
N ARG A 238 -6.51 -28.21 16.95
CA ARG A 238 -5.52 -29.16 17.49
C ARG A 238 -4.17 -28.94 16.83
N HIS A 239 -3.09 -28.93 17.63
CA HIS A 239 -1.67 -28.85 17.23
C HIS A 239 -1.22 -27.62 16.43
N GLY A 240 -1.97 -27.21 15.42
CA GLY A 240 -1.60 -26.15 14.49
C GLY A 240 -1.69 -24.73 15.05
N THR A 241 -1.25 -23.77 14.22
CA THR A 241 -1.28 -22.35 14.52
C THR A 241 -2.39 -21.65 13.71
N ALA A 242 -3.23 -20.88 14.40
CA ALA A 242 -4.27 -20.05 13.80
C ALA A 242 -4.14 -18.57 14.18
N HIS A 243 -4.65 -17.69 13.33
CA HIS A 243 -4.78 -16.27 13.62
C HIS A 243 -6.21 -15.82 13.30
N ALA A 244 -6.91 -15.30 14.31
CA ALA A 244 -8.27 -14.81 14.21
C ALA A 244 -8.34 -13.32 14.54
N PHE A 245 -8.67 -12.47 13.57
CA PHE A 245 -8.76 -11.02 13.79
C PHE A 245 -9.99 -10.33 13.19
N ASN A 246 -10.48 -9.29 13.86
CA ASN A 246 -11.66 -8.51 13.45
C ASN A 246 -12.89 -9.38 13.10
N ASN A 247 -13.09 -10.54 13.74
CA ASN A 247 -14.30 -11.34 13.58
C ASN A 247 -15.38 -10.91 14.60
N TYR A 248 -16.65 -11.12 14.28
CA TYR A 248 -17.79 -10.90 15.17
C TYR A 248 -18.46 -12.22 15.53
N TYR A 249 -18.58 -12.50 16.83
CA TYR A 249 -19.17 -13.71 17.40
C TYR A 249 -20.41 -13.35 18.22
N TYR A 250 -21.58 -13.81 17.81
CA TYR A 250 -22.85 -13.48 18.43
C TYR A 250 -23.64 -14.73 18.83
N GLY A 251 -24.05 -14.79 20.09
CA GLY A 251 -24.96 -15.83 20.57
C GLY A 251 -24.35 -17.24 20.60
N ILE A 252 -23.04 -17.37 20.86
CA ILE A 252 -22.41 -18.69 20.94
C ILE A 252 -22.93 -19.44 22.18
N THR A 253 -23.49 -20.64 22.01
CA THR A 253 -24.28 -21.29 23.07
C THR A 253 -23.47 -22.18 24.02
N LYS A 254 -22.32 -22.73 23.58
CA LYS A 254 -21.47 -23.62 24.39
C LYS A 254 -20.01 -23.15 24.51
N SER A 255 -19.29 -22.97 23.38
CA SER A 255 -17.86 -22.59 23.40
C SER A 255 -17.31 -22.12 22.05
N GLY A 256 -16.60 -21.00 22.02
CA GLY A 256 -16.00 -20.41 20.81
C GLY A 256 -14.69 -21.05 20.36
N MET A 257 -13.61 -20.26 20.37
CA MET A 257 -12.25 -20.68 19.98
C MET A 257 -11.73 -21.72 20.97
N ASN A 258 -11.39 -22.92 20.49
CA ASN A 258 -11.06 -24.05 21.34
C ASN A 258 -9.71 -24.68 20.94
N PRO A 259 -8.57 -24.03 21.26
CA PRO A 259 -7.23 -24.60 21.10
C PRO A 259 -6.99 -25.75 22.09
N ARG A 260 -6.37 -26.83 21.60
CA ARG A 260 -6.12 -28.11 22.29
C ARG A 260 -4.83 -28.74 21.80
N MET A 261 -4.31 -29.72 22.53
CA MET A 261 -3.19 -30.55 22.06
C MET A 261 -1.98 -29.69 21.62
N GLY A 262 -1.64 -28.67 22.38
CA GLY A 262 -0.59 -27.71 22.03
C GLY A 262 -0.91 -26.72 20.89
N GLY A 263 -2.08 -26.80 20.25
CA GLY A 263 -2.51 -25.86 19.22
C GLY A 263 -2.58 -24.42 19.72
N GLU A 264 -2.19 -23.47 18.88
CA GLU A 264 -1.94 -22.07 19.24
C GLU A 264 -2.83 -21.13 18.43
N ILE A 265 -3.59 -20.24 19.09
CA ILE A 265 -4.39 -19.22 18.39
C ILE A 265 -4.08 -17.80 18.84
N LYS A 266 -3.69 -16.94 17.89
CA LYS A 266 -3.65 -15.49 18.12
C LYS A 266 -5.04 -14.94 17.86
N ALA A 267 -5.64 -14.27 18.85
CA ALA A 267 -6.96 -13.68 18.74
C ALA A 267 -6.86 -12.18 19.02
N GLU A 268 -7.06 -11.34 18.00
CA GLU A 268 -6.96 -9.88 18.18
C GLU A 268 -8.07 -9.06 17.53
N HIS A 269 -8.51 -8.01 18.20
CA HIS A 269 -9.57 -7.09 17.73
C HIS A 269 -10.90 -7.79 17.37
N ASN A 270 -11.21 -8.96 17.93
CA ASN A 270 -12.49 -9.63 17.73
C ASN A 270 -13.55 -9.08 18.71
N HIS A 271 -14.83 -9.12 18.33
CA HIS A 271 -15.96 -8.75 19.19
C HIS A 271 -16.81 -9.99 19.48
N PHE A 272 -16.82 -10.43 20.74
CA PHE A 272 -17.70 -11.48 21.24
C PHE A 272 -18.87 -10.87 22.00
N GLU A 273 -20.08 -11.23 21.64
CA GLU A 273 -21.32 -10.70 22.21
C GLU A 273 -22.30 -11.83 22.56
N ASN A 274 -22.94 -11.76 23.73
CA ASN A 274 -23.95 -12.72 24.20
C ASN A 274 -23.49 -14.20 24.13
N SER A 275 -22.20 -14.46 24.39
CA SER A 275 -21.52 -15.71 24.02
C SER A 275 -20.94 -16.48 25.21
N HIS A 276 -21.07 -17.80 25.18
CA HIS A 276 -20.55 -18.72 26.20
C HIS A 276 -19.15 -19.20 25.84
N ASN A 277 -18.24 -19.19 26.82
CA ASN A 277 -16.86 -19.66 26.69
C ASN A 277 -16.16 -19.18 25.40
N PRO A 278 -15.99 -17.85 25.19
CA PRO A 278 -15.42 -17.29 23.95
C PRO A 278 -14.10 -17.91 23.48
N ILE A 279 -13.18 -18.19 24.41
CA ILE A 279 -11.86 -18.78 24.12
C ILE A 279 -11.31 -19.56 25.31
N GLY A 280 -10.71 -20.73 25.05
CA GLY A 280 -10.08 -21.57 26.08
C GLY A 280 -9.96 -23.04 25.64
N THR A 281 -9.32 -23.87 26.44
CA THR A 281 -9.29 -25.32 26.20
C THR A 281 -10.48 -25.97 26.92
N PHE A 282 -11.41 -26.54 26.15
CA PHE A 282 -12.61 -27.21 26.69
C PHE A 282 -12.70 -28.66 26.21
N TYR A 283 -13.30 -29.54 27.01
CA TYR A 283 -13.54 -30.95 26.67
C TYR A 283 -12.26 -31.77 26.37
N THR A 284 -11.12 -31.42 26.98
CA THR A 284 -9.86 -32.21 27.01
C THR A 284 -8.98 -31.75 28.18
N ASP A 285 -8.13 -32.66 28.70
CA ASP A 285 -7.13 -32.37 29.73
C ASP A 285 -5.83 -31.75 29.16
N GLU A 286 -5.59 -31.92 27.86
CA GLU A 286 -4.37 -31.47 27.15
C GLU A 286 -4.54 -30.05 26.61
N MET A 287 -3.87 -29.09 27.26
CA MET A 287 -3.94 -27.66 26.94
C MET A 287 -3.58 -27.35 25.49
N GLY A 288 -4.30 -26.40 24.89
CA GLY A 288 -3.78 -25.53 23.85
C GLY A 288 -3.45 -24.14 24.41
N TYR A 289 -3.02 -23.23 23.54
CA TYR A 289 -2.54 -21.90 23.94
C TYR A 289 -3.19 -20.80 23.11
N TRP A 290 -3.22 -19.60 23.70
CA TRP A 290 -3.75 -18.41 23.04
C TRP A 290 -2.93 -17.16 23.35
N ASP A 291 -2.92 -16.24 22.40
CA ASP A 291 -2.34 -14.92 22.51
C ASP A 291 -3.40 -13.87 22.18
N LEU A 292 -3.75 -13.01 23.13
CA LEU A 292 -4.91 -12.12 23.09
C LEU A 292 -4.48 -10.66 23.02
N LYS A 293 -5.12 -9.90 22.13
CA LYS A 293 -4.91 -8.45 22.05
C LYS A 293 -6.22 -7.72 21.70
N ASP A 294 -6.62 -6.79 22.55
CA ASP A 294 -7.70 -5.82 22.30
C ASP A 294 -9.03 -6.43 21.78
N ASN A 295 -9.46 -7.58 22.32
CA ASN A 295 -10.78 -8.16 22.00
C ASN A 295 -11.89 -7.58 22.91
N ILE A 296 -13.10 -7.40 22.38
CA ILE A 296 -14.29 -7.06 23.16
C ILE A 296 -15.00 -8.33 23.62
N PHE A 297 -15.35 -8.39 24.91
CA PHE A 297 -16.09 -9.48 25.54
C PHE A 297 -17.37 -8.94 26.19
N GLU A 298 -18.43 -8.80 25.40
CA GLU A 298 -19.71 -8.19 25.77
C GLU A 298 -20.75 -9.25 26.18
N ASN A 299 -21.29 -9.14 27.40
CA ASN A 299 -22.27 -10.09 27.95
C ASN A 299 -21.88 -11.57 27.76
N VAL A 300 -20.61 -11.89 27.97
CA VAL A 300 -20.09 -13.26 27.86
C VAL A 300 -20.14 -14.00 29.20
N THR A 301 -20.25 -15.33 29.15
CA THR A 301 -20.20 -16.19 30.33
C THR A 301 -19.07 -17.22 30.21
N TRP A 302 -18.57 -17.68 31.36
CA TRP A 302 -17.40 -18.55 31.46
C TRP A 302 -17.69 -19.75 32.36
N ALA A 303 -17.20 -20.93 31.99
CA ALA A 303 -17.22 -22.13 32.80
C ALA A 303 -16.31 -21.99 34.04
N SER A 304 -16.45 -22.92 34.99
CA SER A 304 -15.56 -23.02 36.14
C SER A 304 -14.31 -23.82 35.79
N ALA A 305 -13.13 -23.30 36.14
CA ALA A 305 -11.83 -23.93 35.88
C ALA A 305 -11.50 -25.15 36.76
N SER A 306 -12.51 -25.98 37.10
CA SER A 306 -12.31 -27.23 37.84
C SER A 306 -11.92 -28.40 36.94
N ASP A 307 -12.45 -28.41 35.70
CA ASP A 307 -12.37 -29.52 34.74
C ASP A 307 -12.16 -29.02 33.28
N GLU A 308 -11.93 -27.71 33.09
CA GLU A 308 -11.71 -27.02 31.81
C GLU A 308 -10.74 -25.84 32.01
N PHE A 309 -10.18 -25.29 30.92
CA PHE A 309 -9.29 -24.12 30.94
C PHE A 309 -9.90 -22.93 30.18
N PRO A 310 -10.99 -22.30 30.67
CA PRO A 310 -11.49 -21.04 30.12
C PRO A 310 -10.45 -19.93 30.29
N ALA A 311 -10.31 -19.05 29.31
CA ALA A 311 -9.42 -17.88 29.46
C ALA A 311 -9.95 -16.88 30.49
N GLY A 312 -11.26 -16.64 30.52
CA GLY A 312 -11.90 -15.67 31.39
C GLY A 312 -12.25 -16.19 32.80
N PRO A 313 -12.89 -15.35 33.65
CA PRO A 313 -13.51 -14.06 33.32
C PRO A 313 -12.53 -12.90 33.13
N ASN A 314 -11.25 -13.06 33.45
CA ASN A 314 -10.19 -12.07 33.19
C ASN A 314 -9.19 -12.65 32.17
N PRO A 315 -9.52 -12.66 30.87
CA PRO A 315 -8.71 -13.33 29.86
C PRO A 315 -7.31 -12.70 29.72
N VAL A 316 -6.29 -13.56 29.70
CA VAL A 316 -4.87 -13.22 29.50
C VAL A 316 -4.24 -14.20 28.51
N SER A 317 -3.23 -13.75 27.76
CA SER A 317 -2.41 -14.63 26.90
C SER A 317 -1.71 -15.71 27.73
N THR A 318 -1.65 -16.92 27.20
CA THR A 318 -0.84 -18.04 27.73
C THR A 318 0.47 -18.23 26.96
N THR A 319 0.58 -17.68 25.76
CA THR A 319 1.76 -17.73 24.88
C THR A 319 1.92 -16.39 24.14
N SER A 320 2.87 -16.27 23.22
CA SER A 320 3.00 -15.13 22.31
C SER A 320 3.27 -15.63 20.90
N ILE A 321 2.40 -15.29 19.95
CA ILE A 321 2.41 -15.87 18.60
C ILE A 321 2.86 -14.81 17.59
N SER A 322 3.87 -15.16 16.79
CA SER A 322 4.39 -14.33 15.69
C SER A 322 3.63 -14.60 14.40
N ILE A 323 3.13 -13.55 13.75
CA ILE A 323 2.38 -13.64 12.49
C ILE A 323 3.30 -13.31 11.31
N PRO A 324 3.54 -14.25 10.37
CA PRO A 324 4.56 -14.11 9.32
C PRO A 324 4.05 -13.44 8.02
N TYR A 325 2.92 -12.72 8.06
CA TYR A 325 2.38 -11.96 6.94
C TYR A 325 1.89 -10.59 7.41
N SER A 326 1.82 -9.64 6.47
CA SER A 326 1.21 -8.32 6.70
C SER A 326 -0.30 -8.41 6.71
N TYR A 327 -0.94 -7.65 7.61
CA TYR A 327 -2.39 -7.47 7.70
C TYR A 327 -2.68 -6.09 8.32
N GLN A 328 -3.86 -5.55 8.04
CA GLN A 328 -4.37 -4.34 8.68
C GLN A 328 -5.50 -4.74 9.63
N LEU A 329 -5.60 -4.03 10.76
CA LEU A 329 -6.63 -4.23 11.78
C LEU A 329 -7.57 -3.04 11.79
N ASP A 330 -8.87 -3.30 11.79
CA ASP A 330 -9.86 -2.30 12.20
C ASP A 330 -9.82 -2.11 13.71
N ALA A 331 -10.23 -0.93 14.16
CA ALA A 331 -10.46 -0.71 15.58
C ALA A 331 -11.57 -1.66 16.09
N VAL A 332 -11.34 -2.32 17.23
CA VAL A 332 -12.25 -3.36 17.72
C VAL A 332 -13.69 -2.86 17.95
N ASN A 333 -13.86 -1.57 18.25
CA ASN A 333 -15.17 -0.95 18.46
C ASN A 333 -16.06 -0.87 17.20
N CYS A 334 -15.48 -0.94 15.99
CA CYS A 334 -16.22 -0.92 14.73
C CYS A 334 -16.26 -2.29 14.03
N THR A 335 -15.59 -3.30 14.58
CA THR A 335 -15.57 -4.68 14.07
C THR A 335 -16.98 -5.23 13.83
N LYS A 336 -17.88 -5.09 14.80
CA LYS A 336 -19.29 -5.51 14.65
C LYS A 336 -19.99 -4.83 13.47
N SER A 337 -19.88 -3.51 13.33
CA SER A 337 -20.55 -2.76 12.26
C SER A 337 -20.02 -3.11 10.87
N ILE A 338 -18.70 -3.27 10.73
CA ILE A 338 -18.07 -3.69 9.46
C ILE A 338 -18.56 -5.08 9.10
N VAL A 339 -18.36 -6.06 9.99
CA VAL A 339 -18.68 -7.47 9.73
C VAL A 339 -20.16 -7.70 9.43
N LEU A 340 -21.08 -6.93 10.04
CA LEU A 340 -22.51 -6.99 9.69
C LEU A 340 -22.83 -6.44 8.28
N ALA A 341 -22.06 -5.46 7.81
CA ALA A 341 -22.20 -4.88 6.48
C ALA A 341 -21.56 -5.77 5.40
N THR A 342 -20.38 -6.33 5.67
CA THR A 342 -19.51 -7.01 4.69
C THR A 342 -19.67 -8.52 4.63
N ALA A 343 -19.90 -9.20 5.76
CA ALA A 343 -19.80 -10.66 5.78
C ALA A 343 -21.03 -11.37 5.17
N GLY A 344 -20.76 -12.41 4.39
CA GLY A 344 -21.75 -13.27 3.72
C GLY A 344 -21.79 -13.11 2.20
N ALA A 345 -22.48 -14.06 1.57
CA ALA A 345 -22.82 -13.98 0.16
C ALA A 345 -23.81 -12.82 -0.12
N GLY A 346 -23.76 -12.27 -1.32
CA GLY A 346 -24.62 -11.18 -1.77
C GLY A 346 -24.30 -9.80 -1.20
N LYS A 347 -23.14 -9.66 -0.53
CA LYS A 347 -22.63 -8.38 0.01
C LYS A 347 -21.84 -7.54 -0.99
N GLY A 348 -21.90 -7.88 -2.28
CA GLY A 348 -21.14 -7.19 -3.33
C GLY A 348 -19.62 -7.34 -3.23
N LEU A 349 -19.12 -8.31 -2.44
CA LEU A 349 -17.71 -8.43 -2.04
C LEU A 349 -17.17 -7.18 -1.31
N ALA A 350 -18.03 -6.48 -0.56
CA ALA A 350 -17.64 -5.28 0.16
C ALA A 350 -16.66 -5.61 1.30
N THR A 351 -15.52 -4.93 1.33
CA THR A 351 -14.46 -5.16 2.31
C THR A 351 -14.35 -4.02 3.31
N SER A 352 -13.64 -4.23 4.41
CA SER A 352 -13.14 -3.11 5.22
C SER A 352 -12.04 -2.36 4.46
N ASP A 353 -11.96 -1.03 4.67
CA ASP A 353 -10.78 -0.23 4.33
C ASP A 353 -9.74 -0.16 5.49
N GLY A 354 -10.04 -0.83 6.61
CA GLY A 354 -9.22 -0.85 7.81
C GLY A 354 -9.21 0.48 8.57
N SER A 355 -10.21 1.34 8.35
CA SER A 355 -10.39 2.65 9.00
C SER A 355 -11.79 2.82 9.64
N CYS A 356 -12.46 1.71 9.97
CA CYS A 356 -13.87 1.67 10.39
C CYS A 356 -14.90 2.02 9.31
N SER A 357 -14.52 1.94 8.02
CA SER A 357 -15.44 2.15 6.90
C SER A 357 -15.47 0.93 5.97
N VAL A 358 -16.46 0.91 5.06
CA VAL A 358 -16.70 -0.21 4.14
C VAL A 358 -16.47 0.26 2.71
N ASP A 359 -15.60 -0.43 1.99
CA ASP A 359 -15.39 -0.27 0.55
C ASP A 359 -16.44 -1.13 -0.20
N PRO A 360 -17.35 -0.53 -1.00
CA PRO A 360 -18.32 -1.28 -1.79
C PRO A 360 -17.65 -1.99 -2.97
N GLY A 361 -17.40 -3.29 -2.79
CA GLY A 361 -16.69 -4.14 -3.74
C GLY A 361 -17.19 -4.10 -5.18
N SER A 362 -16.27 -4.34 -6.12
CA SER A 362 -16.49 -4.11 -7.55
C SER A 362 -17.36 -5.18 -8.23
N SER A 363 -18.68 -4.99 -8.18
CA SER A 363 -19.64 -5.90 -8.82
C SER A 363 -19.59 -5.83 -10.36
N SER A 364 -19.08 -6.87 -11.01
CA SER A 364 -19.19 -7.05 -12.47
C SER A 364 -20.41 -7.91 -12.84
N SER A 365 -21.38 -7.33 -13.55
CA SER A 365 -22.61 -8.01 -13.96
C SER A 365 -22.52 -8.50 -15.42
N SER A 366 -22.32 -9.80 -15.61
CA SER A 366 -22.25 -10.42 -16.94
C SER A 366 -23.52 -11.23 -17.28
N SER A 367 -24.34 -10.70 -18.18
CA SER A 367 -25.54 -11.38 -18.68
C SER A 367 -25.22 -12.33 -19.85
N ALA A 368 -25.49 -13.63 -19.69
CA ALA A 368 -25.21 -14.66 -20.71
C ALA A 368 -26.27 -14.70 -21.84
N PRO A 369 -25.88 -15.02 -23.11
CA PRO A 369 -26.81 -15.12 -24.24
C PRO A 369 -27.30 -16.55 -24.52
N ALA A 370 -28.61 -16.70 -24.77
CA ALA A 370 -29.21 -17.95 -25.26
C ALA A 370 -29.02 -18.16 -26.77
N SER A 371 -29.12 -19.41 -27.23
CA SER A 371 -28.72 -19.84 -28.58
C SER A 371 -29.91 -20.16 -29.50
N SER A 372 -29.82 -19.81 -30.81
CA SER A 372 -29.97 -20.76 -31.95
C SER A 372 -30.24 -20.13 -33.32
N SER A 373 -29.74 -20.84 -34.35
CA SER A 373 -30.17 -20.87 -35.77
C SER A 373 -29.60 -19.86 -36.79
N SER A 374 -29.31 -20.42 -37.96
CA SER A 374 -28.45 -20.01 -39.07
C SER A 374 -29.01 -18.98 -40.07
N SER A 375 -28.15 -18.13 -40.62
CA SER A 375 -27.88 -18.02 -42.09
C SER A 375 -26.68 -17.10 -42.41
N THR A 376 -26.15 -17.18 -43.63
CA THR A 376 -24.83 -16.63 -44.04
C THR A 376 -24.97 -15.29 -44.84
N PRO A 377 -23.90 -14.60 -45.28
CA PRO A 377 -23.59 -13.26 -44.76
C PRO A 377 -23.74 -12.12 -45.78
N VAL A 378 -24.02 -10.89 -45.29
CA VAL A 378 -23.91 -9.66 -46.09
C VAL A 378 -23.31 -8.52 -45.25
N SER A 379 -22.27 -7.88 -45.77
CA SER A 379 -21.57 -6.77 -45.11
C SER A 379 -22.31 -5.43 -45.26
N SER A 380 -22.49 -4.65 -44.19
CA SER A 380 -22.39 -3.18 -44.20
C SER A 380 -22.56 -2.51 -42.82
N SER A 381 -21.66 -1.56 -42.55
CA SER A 381 -21.76 -0.37 -41.67
C SER A 381 -22.95 -0.17 -40.71
N SER A 382 -22.63 -0.21 -39.40
CA SER A 382 -22.96 0.78 -38.35
C SER A 382 -24.19 1.70 -38.49
N SER A 383 -25.16 1.57 -37.57
CA SER A 383 -25.77 2.71 -36.87
C SER A 383 -26.48 2.25 -35.58
N SER A 384 -26.33 3.00 -34.49
CA SER A 384 -27.00 2.77 -33.21
C SER A 384 -28.28 3.61 -33.09
N THR A 385 -29.27 3.12 -32.34
CA THR A 385 -30.52 3.83 -32.02
C THR A 385 -30.59 4.06 -30.50
N PRO A 386 -30.96 5.26 -30.01
CA PRO A 386 -31.01 5.55 -28.56
C PRO A 386 -32.31 5.05 -27.90
N PRO A 387 -32.28 4.64 -26.61
CA PRO A 387 -33.48 4.28 -25.84
C PRO A 387 -34.19 5.50 -25.21
N GLY A 388 -35.49 5.35 -24.92
CA GLY A 388 -36.34 6.38 -24.30
C GLY A 388 -36.56 6.21 -22.79
N GLY A 389 -37.14 7.23 -22.15
CA GLY A 389 -37.30 7.34 -20.69
C GLY A 389 -38.20 6.29 -20.02
N GLY A 390 -38.01 6.11 -18.72
CA GLY A 390 -38.65 5.05 -17.91
C GLY A 390 -39.01 5.47 -16.49
N THR A 391 -39.63 4.52 -15.77
CA THR A 391 -40.07 4.66 -14.36
C THR A 391 -39.34 3.64 -13.50
N GLN A 392 -38.78 4.07 -12.36
CA GLN A 392 -38.15 3.22 -11.36
C GLN A 392 -38.92 3.30 -10.04
N THR A 393 -38.97 2.20 -9.27
CA THR A 393 -39.54 2.16 -7.91
C THR A 393 -38.48 1.62 -6.97
N LEU A 394 -38.19 2.37 -5.90
CA LEU A 394 -37.12 2.13 -4.96
C LEU A 394 -37.75 1.96 -3.58
N GLN A 395 -37.55 0.82 -2.94
CA GLN A 395 -38.09 0.56 -1.61
C GLN A 395 -37.28 1.31 -0.54
N ALA A 396 -37.92 1.80 0.51
CA ALA A 396 -37.26 2.55 1.57
C ALA A 396 -36.44 1.65 2.49
N GLU A 397 -36.88 0.41 2.72
CA GLU A 397 -36.16 -0.61 3.49
C GLU A 397 -34.88 -1.12 2.79
N ASN A 398 -34.73 -0.83 1.50
CA ASN A 398 -33.54 -1.16 0.69
C ASN A 398 -32.59 0.05 0.51
N ALA A 399 -32.88 1.19 1.12
CA ALA A 399 -32.02 2.36 1.13
C ALA A 399 -31.05 2.34 2.31
N TYR A 400 -30.08 3.25 2.31
CA TYR A 400 -29.27 3.53 3.50
C TYR A 400 -30.14 4.29 4.53
N ILE A 401 -30.14 3.82 5.77
CA ILE A 401 -31.00 4.35 6.85
C ILE A 401 -30.13 4.83 8.01
N ASP A 402 -30.21 6.11 8.35
CA ASP A 402 -29.64 6.69 9.58
C ASP A 402 -30.76 6.97 10.59
N ARG A 403 -30.66 6.37 11.78
CA ARG A 403 -31.59 6.57 12.90
C ARG A 403 -33.05 6.32 12.48
N GLY A 404 -33.29 5.15 11.92
CA GLY A 404 -34.60 4.57 11.63
C GLY A 404 -34.50 3.04 11.60
N THR A 405 -35.65 2.36 11.63
CA THR A 405 -35.73 0.89 11.63
C THR A 405 -36.71 0.42 10.57
N VAL A 406 -36.39 -0.68 9.89
CA VAL A 406 -37.33 -1.37 9.01
C VAL A 406 -38.36 -2.12 9.86
N ASP A 407 -39.65 -1.88 9.59
CA ASP A 407 -40.77 -2.49 10.28
C ASP A 407 -41.86 -2.94 9.26
N ASN A 408 -42.78 -3.80 9.68
CA ASN A 408 -43.90 -4.32 8.91
C ASN A 408 -45.23 -4.37 9.71
N ILE A 409 -45.30 -3.85 10.94
CA ILE A 409 -46.50 -3.88 11.80
C ILE A 409 -47.76 -3.18 11.24
N HIS A 410 -47.66 -2.47 10.13
CA HIS A 410 -48.76 -1.71 9.52
C HIS A 410 -49.00 -2.13 8.08
N ASN A 411 -50.09 -2.87 7.85
CA ASN A 411 -50.44 -3.37 6.52
C ASN A 411 -50.53 -2.27 5.45
N GLY A 412 -50.19 -2.64 4.21
CA GLY A 412 -50.39 -1.79 3.03
C GLY A 412 -49.13 -1.10 2.50
N TYR A 413 -47.96 -1.36 3.07
CA TYR A 413 -46.67 -1.08 2.43
C TYR A 413 -46.47 -1.96 1.18
N THR A 414 -45.42 -1.69 0.40
CA THR A 414 -44.94 -2.46 -0.74
C THR A 414 -43.53 -2.96 -0.45
N GLY A 415 -43.10 -4.07 -1.07
CA GLY A 415 -41.80 -4.67 -0.71
C GLY A 415 -41.90 -5.55 0.53
N ALA A 416 -40.85 -5.53 1.36
CA ALA A 416 -40.70 -6.35 2.56
C ALA A 416 -41.10 -5.62 3.86
N GLY A 417 -41.05 -4.29 3.87
CA GLY A 417 -41.40 -3.46 5.03
C GLY A 417 -41.58 -1.98 4.68
N PHE A 418 -41.34 -1.13 5.67
CA PHE A 418 -41.19 0.33 5.53
C PHE A 418 -40.20 0.81 6.60
N VAL A 419 -39.66 2.02 6.46
CA VAL A 419 -38.80 2.64 7.47
C VAL A 419 -39.63 3.46 8.46
N ASP A 420 -39.63 3.07 9.74
CA ASP A 420 -40.02 3.95 10.84
C ASP A 420 -38.81 4.80 11.25
N TYR A 421 -38.94 6.11 11.21
CA TYR A 421 -37.87 7.04 11.60
C TYR A 421 -37.82 7.17 13.12
N GLU A 422 -36.63 7.15 13.71
CA GLU A 422 -36.47 7.57 15.11
C GLU A 422 -37.01 9.00 15.26
N ASN A 423 -37.70 9.25 16.39
CA ASN A 423 -38.35 10.52 16.70
C ASN A 423 -37.34 11.62 17.08
N VAL A 424 -36.45 11.96 16.14
CA VAL A 424 -35.34 12.90 16.29
C VAL A 424 -35.16 13.71 15.00
N ALA A 425 -34.64 14.93 15.10
CA ALA A 425 -34.25 15.68 13.92
C ALA A 425 -32.92 15.14 13.36
N GLY A 426 -32.84 15.00 12.04
CA GLY A 426 -31.66 14.54 11.33
C GLY A 426 -31.64 13.06 10.97
N SER A 427 -32.57 12.22 11.43
CA SER A 427 -32.72 10.83 10.91
C SER A 427 -33.07 10.85 9.42
N TYR A 428 -32.57 9.90 8.62
CA TYR A 428 -32.74 9.93 7.17
C TYR A 428 -32.77 8.56 6.48
N VAL A 429 -33.36 8.56 5.28
CA VAL A 429 -33.30 7.46 4.30
C VAL A 429 -32.65 8.00 3.03
N GLU A 430 -31.72 7.26 2.44
CA GLU A 430 -30.96 7.66 1.25
C GLU A 430 -30.90 6.56 0.19
N TRP A 431 -31.31 6.89 -1.04
CA TRP A 431 -31.30 6.00 -2.20
C TRP A 431 -30.19 6.39 -3.17
N THR A 432 -29.42 5.41 -3.62
CA THR A 432 -28.57 5.53 -4.82
C THR A 432 -29.35 5.03 -6.04
N VAL A 433 -29.46 5.88 -7.06
CA VAL A 433 -30.29 5.67 -8.25
C VAL A 433 -29.40 5.71 -9.49
N THR A 434 -29.33 4.61 -10.21
CA THR A 434 -28.44 4.45 -11.37
C THR A 434 -29.21 4.39 -12.70
N GLY A 435 -28.49 4.58 -13.80
CA GLY A 435 -29.04 4.42 -15.16
C GLY A 435 -30.09 5.46 -15.56
N VAL A 436 -30.22 6.57 -14.84
CA VAL A 436 -31.15 7.65 -15.20
C VAL A 436 -30.53 8.59 -16.25
N ALA A 437 -31.35 9.10 -17.17
CA ALA A 437 -30.94 10.15 -18.08
C ALA A 437 -30.93 11.51 -17.35
N ALA A 438 -30.04 12.42 -17.75
CA ALA A 438 -30.05 13.79 -17.23
C ALA A 438 -31.40 14.47 -17.55
N GLY A 439 -32.00 15.11 -16.55
CA GLY A 439 -33.23 15.87 -16.73
C GLY A 439 -34.15 15.86 -15.51
N GLN A 440 -35.36 16.39 -15.71
CA GLN A 440 -36.40 16.37 -14.67
C GLN A 440 -37.00 14.96 -14.53
N ALA A 441 -36.93 14.44 -13.31
CA ALA A 441 -37.68 13.28 -12.86
C ALA A 441 -38.77 13.73 -11.87
N THR A 442 -39.94 13.12 -11.92
CA THR A 442 -40.92 13.24 -10.83
C THR A 442 -40.59 12.19 -9.78
N ALA A 443 -40.21 12.62 -8.59
CA ALA A 443 -40.04 11.80 -7.39
C ALA A 443 -41.36 11.76 -6.62
N THR A 444 -41.85 10.56 -6.31
CA THR A 444 -43.05 10.36 -5.50
C THR A 444 -42.69 9.47 -4.31
N PHE A 445 -42.71 10.08 -3.12
CA PHE A 445 -42.48 9.39 -1.86
C PHE A 445 -43.80 8.85 -1.32
N ARG A 446 -43.87 7.54 -1.06
CA ARG A 446 -45.04 6.90 -0.45
C ARG A 446 -44.81 6.72 1.04
N TYR A 447 -45.76 7.16 1.86
CA TYR A 447 -45.58 7.31 3.31
C TYR A 447 -46.88 7.17 4.10
N ALA A 448 -46.78 6.90 5.40
CA ALA A 448 -47.87 6.99 6.36
C ALA A 448 -47.49 7.89 7.54
N ASN A 449 -48.42 8.75 7.97
CA ASN A 449 -48.28 9.58 9.17
C ASN A 449 -49.57 9.51 9.97
N GLY A 450 -49.63 8.61 10.96
CA GLY A 450 -50.83 8.38 11.77
C GLY A 450 -51.19 9.51 12.73
N THR A 451 -50.40 10.60 12.77
CA THR A 451 -50.67 11.78 13.62
C THR A 451 -51.41 12.87 12.84
N THR A 452 -51.78 13.97 13.53
CA THR A 452 -52.26 15.20 12.88
C THR A 452 -51.14 16.22 12.63
N THR A 453 -49.89 15.91 12.99
CA THR A 453 -48.74 16.82 12.92
C THR A 453 -47.90 16.51 11.69
N ASN A 454 -47.58 17.53 10.89
CA ASN A 454 -46.69 17.40 9.73
C ASN A 454 -45.28 16.94 10.17
N ARG A 455 -44.79 15.84 9.59
CA ARG A 455 -43.42 15.33 9.80
C ARG A 455 -42.53 15.72 8.62
N ALA A 456 -42.23 17.01 8.51
CA ALA A 456 -41.50 17.54 7.37
C ALA A 456 -40.08 16.96 7.24
N MET A 457 -39.61 16.78 6.00
CA MET A 457 -38.26 16.31 5.70
C MET A 457 -37.55 17.22 4.69
N SER A 458 -36.26 17.42 4.88
CA SER A 458 -35.37 17.99 3.86
C SER A 458 -35.03 16.92 2.84
N ILE A 459 -35.25 17.19 1.56
CA ILE A 459 -34.83 16.35 0.45
C ILE A 459 -33.54 16.90 -0.14
N THR A 460 -32.53 16.04 -0.32
CA THR A 460 -31.29 16.37 -1.05
C THR A 460 -31.14 15.48 -2.29
N VAL A 461 -30.43 15.99 -3.30
CA VAL A 461 -29.96 15.22 -4.46
C VAL A 461 -28.48 15.52 -4.66
N ASN A 462 -27.64 14.49 -4.72
CA ASN A 462 -26.18 14.59 -4.84
C ASN A 462 -25.58 15.55 -3.80
N GLY A 463 -26.01 15.40 -2.54
CA GLY A 463 -25.63 16.28 -1.42
C GLY A 463 -26.29 17.67 -1.39
N GLN A 464 -26.91 18.12 -2.49
CA GLN A 464 -27.54 19.45 -2.57
C GLN A 464 -28.98 19.44 -2.06
N VAL A 465 -29.32 20.33 -1.13
CA VAL A 465 -30.69 20.47 -0.61
C VAL A 465 -31.61 21.03 -1.71
N VAL A 466 -32.47 20.17 -2.27
CA VAL A 466 -33.46 20.56 -3.30
C VAL A 466 -34.78 21.03 -2.69
N ASN A 467 -35.09 20.63 -1.45
CA ASN A 467 -36.18 21.18 -0.66
C ASN A 467 -35.87 21.02 0.82
N SER A 468 -35.77 22.10 1.59
CA SER A 468 -35.39 22.05 3.01
C SER A 468 -36.51 21.66 3.98
N SER A 469 -37.78 21.58 3.51
CA SER A 469 -38.93 21.28 4.36
C SER A 469 -40.14 20.79 3.54
N LEU A 470 -39.99 19.65 2.87
CA LEU A 470 -41.10 18.98 2.18
C LEU A 470 -42.07 18.42 3.22
N ALA A 471 -43.36 18.71 3.06
CA ALA A 471 -44.39 18.34 4.03
C ALA A 471 -44.88 16.89 3.84
N PHE A 472 -44.97 16.16 4.95
CA PHE A 472 -45.56 14.82 5.04
C PHE A 472 -46.67 14.88 6.10
N ASN A 473 -47.86 15.27 5.63
CA ASN A 473 -49.01 15.59 6.47
C ASN A 473 -49.68 14.33 7.04
N GLY A 474 -50.52 14.50 8.07
CA GLY A 474 -51.25 13.40 8.70
C GLY A 474 -52.14 12.63 7.72
N THR A 475 -51.93 11.32 7.59
CA THR A 475 -52.75 10.37 6.81
C THR A 475 -53.89 9.75 7.65
N GLY A 476 -53.94 10.09 8.94
CA GLY A 476 -55.03 9.76 9.87
C GLY A 476 -54.93 8.39 10.54
N ALA A 477 -54.10 7.48 10.01
CA ALA A 477 -53.71 6.23 10.66
C ALA A 477 -52.40 5.72 10.06
N TRP A 478 -51.60 4.97 10.82
CA TRP A 478 -50.30 4.46 10.35
C TRP A 478 -50.37 3.36 9.28
N ALA A 479 -51.56 2.77 9.06
CA ALA A 479 -51.84 1.87 7.93
C ALA A 479 -52.49 2.60 6.73
N ASN A 480 -52.70 3.93 6.82
CA ASN A 480 -53.16 4.75 5.70
C ASN A 480 -51.94 5.35 4.99
N TRP A 481 -51.65 4.83 3.80
CA TRP A 481 -50.56 5.28 2.95
C TRP A 481 -51.01 6.40 2.01
N ALA A 482 -50.19 7.43 1.87
CA ALA A 482 -50.35 8.55 0.96
C ALA A 482 -49.08 8.77 0.14
N GLU A 483 -49.18 9.59 -0.91
CA GLU A 483 -48.05 9.93 -1.79
C GLU A 483 -47.74 11.43 -1.68
N GLN A 484 -46.46 11.77 -1.68
CA GLN A 484 -45.95 13.13 -1.74
C GLN A 484 -44.96 13.25 -2.90
N SER A 485 -45.35 13.96 -3.95
CA SER A 485 -44.51 14.16 -5.13
C SER A 485 -43.74 15.48 -5.11
N MET A 486 -42.57 15.50 -5.76
CA MET A 486 -41.83 16.69 -6.16
C MET A 486 -41.04 16.43 -7.44
N THR A 487 -40.62 17.49 -8.14
CA THR A 487 -39.68 17.37 -9.26
C THR A 487 -38.25 17.40 -8.74
N LEU A 488 -37.43 16.45 -9.17
CA LEU A 488 -35.98 16.44 -9.00
C LEU A 488 -35.30 16.67 -10.34
N ASN A 489 -34.21 17.43 -10.34
CA ASN A 489 -33.27 17.42 -11.46
C ASN A 489 -32.24 16.32 -11.17
N LEU A 490 -32.20 15.29 -12.02
CA LEU A 490 -31.21 14.22 -11.92
C LEU A 490 -30.11 14.45 -12.95
N SER A 491 -28.87 14.18 -12.56
CA SER A 491 -27.72 14.03 -13.46
C SER A 491 -27.86 12.76 -14.29
N ALA A 492 -27.15 12.67 -15.43
CA ALA A 492 -27.05 11.41 -16.15
C ALA A 492 -26.22 10.39 -15.36
N GLY A 493 -26.61 9.12 -15.39
CA GLY A 493 -25.91 8.05 -14.68
C GLY A 493 -26.43 7.86 -13.25
N THR A 494 -25.58 8.10 -12.26
CA THR A 494 -25.86 7.85 -10.84
C THR A 494 -26.26 9.13 -10.11
N ASN A 495 -27.29 9.05 -9.28
CA ASN A 495 -27.70 10.10 -8.37
C ASN A 495 -27.94 9.54 -6.97
N VAL A 496 -27.68 10.33 -5.94
CA VAL A 496 -27.98 10.00 -4.55
C VAL A 496 -29.13 10.92 -4.08
N ILE A 497 -30.20 10.36 -3.52
CA ILE A 497 -31.39 11.11 -3.08
C ILE A 497 -31.63 10.82 -1.60
N ARG A 498 -31.59 11.85 -0.74
CA ARG A 498 -31.78 11.71 0.72
C ARG A 498 -33.07 12.37 1.18
N ALA A 499 -33.80 11.73 2.09
CA ALA A 499 -34.95 12.29 2.80
C ALA A 499 -34.68 12.34 4.32
N THR A 500 -34.33 13.53 4.82
CA THR A 500 -33.90 13.76 6.21
C THR A 500 -34.98 14.46 7.04
N ALA A 501 -35.38 13.89 8.17
CA ALA A 501 -36.30 14.48 9.11
C ALA A 501 -35.80 15.84 9.64
N VAL A 502 -36.61 16.91 9.50
CA VAL A 502 -36.27 18.25 10.05
C VAL A 502 -37.07 18.61 11.29
N THR A 503 -37.78 17.65 11.88
CA THR A 503 -38.56 17.84 13.11
C THR A 503 -38.10 16.88 14.21
N SER A 504 -38.26 17.26 15.48
CA SER A 504 -37.99 16.39 16.64
C SER A 504 -39.03 15.26 16.82
N SER A 505 -39.86 14.99 15.81
CA SER A 505 -40.77 13.85 15.76
C SER A 505 -40.37 12.86 14.65
N GLY A 506 -39.15 12.95 14.10
CA GLY A 506 -38.70 12.10 13.01
C GLY A 506 -39.42 12.37 11.68
N GLY A 507 -39.18 11.49 10.72
CA GLY A 507 -39.92 11.41 9.46
C GLY A 507 -41.23 10.62 9.60
N PRO A 508 -42.09 10.60 8.58
CA PRO A 508 -43.20 9.64 8.52
C PRO A 508 -42.68 8.21 8.40
N ASN A 509 -43.56 7.22 8.52
CA ASN A 509 -43.25 5.86 8.09
C ASN A 509 -43.10 5.91 6.56
N LEU A 510 -41.92 5.63 6.04
CA LEU A 510 -41.57 5.84 4.64
C LEU A 510 -41.43 4.49 3.95
N ASP A 511 -42.18 4.30 2.87
CA ASP A 511 -42.36 3.00 2.22
C ASP A 511 -41.56 2.92 0.92
N SER A 512 -41.69 3.89 0.02
CA SER A 512 -41.00 3.84 -1.27
C SER A 512 -40.79 5.21 -1.92
N LEU A 513 -39.86 5.28 -2.87
CA LEU A 513 -39.61 6.39 -3.78
C LEU A 513 -39.78 5.91 -5.23
N VAL A 514 -40.74 6.50 -5.95
CA VAL A 514 -40.94 6.26 -7.39
C VAL A 514 -40.37 7.43 -8.19
N LEU A 515 -39.55 7.14 -9.21
CA LEU A 515 -38.96 8.14 -10.12
C LEU A 515 -39.44 7.94 -11.55
N THR A 516 -40.00 8.99 -12.15
CA THR A 516 -40.52 8.95 -13.54
C THR A 516 -39.85 10.02 -14.41
N THR A 517 -39.26 9.61 -15.55
CA THR A 517 -38.57 10.48 -16.52
C THR A 517 -39.34 10.62 -17.84
N ALA A 518 -39.21 11.77 -18.53
CA ALA A 518 -39.90 12.05 -19.80
C ALA A 518 -38.99 11.82 -21.03
N ALA A 519 -39.60 11.54 -22.20
CA ALA A 519 -38.88 11.24 -23.44
C ALA A 519 -38.65 12.47 -24.35
N ALA A 520 -37.50 12.52 -25.05
CA ALA A 520 -37.08 13.63 -25.92
C ALA A 520 -37.27 13.35 -27.43
N SER A 521 -37.46 14.41 -28.23
CA SER A 521 -37.73 14.36 -29.68
C SER A 521 -36.64 15.03 -30.53
N SER A 522 -36.36 14.54 -31.75
CA SER A 522 -35.20 14.91 -32.57
C SER A 522 -35.49 15.68 -33.87
N ALA A 523 -34.61 16.64 -34.23
CA ALA A 523 -34.51 17.29 -35.56
C ALA A 523 -33.08 17.88 -35.80
N PRO A 524 -32.62 18.14 -37.06
CA PRO A 524 -31.18 18.13 -37.41
C PRO A 524 -30.50 19.49 -37.74
N ALA A 525 -29.17 19.45 -38.00
CA ALA A 525 -28.20 20.57 -37.94
C ALA A 525 -27.68 21.17 -39.28
N SER A 526 -27.04 22.37 -39.26
CA SER A 526 -25.95 22.79 -40.20
C SER A 526 -25.27 24.21 -39.99
N SER A 527 -23.92 24.22 -39.92
CA SER A 527 -22.87 25.16 -40.49
C SER A 527 -22.83 26.74 -40.41
N SER A 528 -21.73 27.25 -39.80
CA SER A 528 -20.70 28.26 -40.24
C SER A 528 -20.87 29.81 -40.37
N SER A 529 -19.95 30.53 -39.68
CA SER A 529 -19.10 31.72 -40.04
C SER A 529 -19.55 33.22 -40.04
N SER A 530 -19.03 33.97 -39.04
CA SER A 530 -18.33 35.30 -39.04
C SER A 530 -18.96 36.68 -39.42
N ALA A 531 -18.64 37.68 -38.57
CA ALA A 531 -18.49 39.16 -38.78
C ALA A 531 -19.54 40.16 -38.21
N THR A 532 -19.05 41.33 -37.76
CA THR A 532 -19.73 42.45 -37.02
C THR A 532 -19.37 43.83 -37.64
N PRO A 533 -19.80 45.05 -37.18
CA PRO A 533 -20.90 45.49 -36.27
C PRO A 533 -21.72 46.76 -36.75
N VAL A 534 -22.55 47.33 -35.85
CA VAL A 534 -22.94 48.78 -35.65
C VAL A 534 -24.41 49.24 -35.89
N SER A 535 -25.19 49.23 -34.79
CA SER A 535 -26.13 50.24 -34.23
C SER A 535 -27.24 50.97 -35.05
N SER A 536 -28.53 50.73 -34.71
CA SER A 536 -29.32 51.59 -33.76
C SER A 536 -30.82 51.17 -33.59
N SER A 537 -31.35 51.39 -32.38
CA SER A 537 -32.72 51.16 -31.83
C SER A 537 -33.93 50.96 -32.79
N SER A 538 -34.84 49.99 -32.57
CA SER A 538 -35.79 50.00 -31.43
C SER A 538 -36.67 48.72 -31.29
N ALA A 539 -37.05 48.43 -30.05
CA ALA A 539 -37.99 47.44 -29.49
C ALA A 539 -38.78 46.44 -30.38
N SER A 540 -38.55 45.13 -30.17
CA SER A 540 -39.56 44.15 -29.69
C SER A 540 -38.98 42.74 -29.46
N SER A 541 -39.38 42.07 -28.36
CA SER A 541 -39.32 40.62 -28.09
C SER A 541 -38.04 39.85 -28.53
N ALA A 542 -37.13 39.61 -27.58
CA ALA A 542 -36.00 38.67 -27.75
C ALA A 542 -36.42 37.21 -27.44
N PRO A 543 -35.72 36.20 -27.99
CA PRO A 543 -36.05 34.78 -27.80
C PRO A 543 -35.51 34.23 -26.46
N ASN A 544 -35.98 33.06 -26.05
CA ASN A 544 -35.25 32.26 -25.04
C ASN A 544 -33.87 31.93 -25.60
N GLU A 545 -32.80 32.37 -24.92
CA GLU A 545 -31.49 31.74 -25.07
C GLU A 545 -31.54 30.37 -24.38
N GLU A 546 -31.04 29.34 -25.07
CA GLU A 546 -30.71 28.06 -24.42
C GLU A 546 -29.65 28.33 -23.35
N PRO A 547 -29.78 27.77 -22.12
CA PRO A 547 -28.80 27.98 -21.06
C PRO A 547 -27.46 27.39 -21.48
N GLY A 548 -26.39 28.16 -21.32
CA GLY A 548 -25.06 27.70 -21.70
C GLY A 548 -24.55 26.54 -20.83
N GLU A 549 -23.82 25.60 -21.42
CA GLU A 549 -23.12 24.54 -20.69
C GLU A 549 -21.68 24.98 -20.41
N LEU A 550 -21.19 24.78 -19.19
CA LEU A 550 -19.82 25.14 -18.77
C LEU A 550 -18.72 24.29 -19.45
N GLY A 551 -19.04 23.07 -19.87
CA GLY A 551 -18.05 22.05 -20.23
C GLY A 551 -17.36 21.46 -18.99
N PRO A 552 -16.33 20.61 -19.16
CA PRO A 552 -15.54 20.07 -18.05
C PRO A 552 -14.74 21.18 -17.35
N ASN A 553 -14.50 21.02 -16.04
CA ASN A 553 -13.55 21.87 -15.33
C ASN A 553 -12.14 21.48 -15.76
N ILE A 554 -11.43 22.37 -16.44
CA ILE A 554 -10.05 22.13 -16.87
C ILE A 554 -9.02 22.47 -15.76
N ALA A 555 -9.50 22.75 -14.55
CA ALA A 555 -8.66 22.94 -13.36
C ALA A 555 -8.47 21.66 -12.52
N ASP A 556 -9.33 20.63 -12.66
CA ASP A 556 -9.29 19.41 -11.82
C ASP A 556 -7.96 18.64 -11.94
N ASP A 557 -7.35 18.63 -13.14
CA ASP A 557 -6.02 18.03 -13.42
C ASP A 557 -4.88 19.08 -13.42
N ALA A 558 -5.17 20.34 -13.07
CA ALA A 558 -4.23 21.44 -13.16
C ALA A 558 -3.50 21.68 -11.83
N GLY A 559 -2.23 22.07 -11.90
CA GLY A 559 -1.47 22.42 -10.71
C GLY A 559 -1.86 23.80 -10.17
N ALA A 560 -1.65 24.04 -8.89
CA ALA A 560 -1.85 25.36 -8.27
C ALA A 560 -0.56 25.96 -7.68
N ASP A 561 -0.47 27.30 -7.61
CA ASP A 561 0.52 28.03 -6.79
C ASP A 561 0.05 29.44 -6.39
N GLY A 562 0.72 30.05 -5.41
CA GLY A 562 0.37 31.39 -4.92
C GLY A 562 1.55 32.23 -4.44
N SER A 563 1.25 33.30 -3.72
CA SER A 563 2.24 34.21 -3.10
C SER A 563 2.63 33.76 -1.68
N SER A 564 1.64 33.41 -0.86
CA SER A 564 1.83 32.90 0.49
C SER A 564 0.68 31.97 0.87
N LYS A 565 0.84 31.19 1.95
CA LYS A 565 -0.23 30.40 2.58
C LYS A 565 -0.01 30.28 4.09
N GLY A 566 -1.10 30.13 4.84
CA GLY A 566 -1.07 29.84 6.27
C GLY A 566 -0.68 28.39 6.59
N GLY A 567 -0.59 28.05 7.89
CA GLY A 567 -0.51 26.67 8.33
C GLY A 567 -1.86 25.96 8.22
N GLY A 568 -1.87 24.68 7.85
CA GLY A 568 -3.12 23.89 7.70
C GLY A 568 -3.88 24.13 6.40
N THR A 569 -3.23 24.69 5.37
CA THR A 569 -3.83 24.99 4.06
C THR A 569 -2.81 24.74 2.95
N SER A 570 -3.24 24.45 1.72
CA SER A 570 -2.37 24.35 0.54
C SER A 570 -2.83 25.19 -0.64
N TYR A 571 -1.98 25.31 -1.66
CA TYR A 571 -2.39 25.91 -2.93
C TYR A 571 -3.26 24.94 -3.73
N GLY A 572 -3.02 23.62 -3.62
CA GLY A 572 -3.84 22.59 -4.26
C GLY A 572 -5.30 22.56 -3.77
N ASN A 573 -5.55 23.12 -2.59
CA ASN A 573 -6.87 23.36 -2.00
C ASN A 573 -7.67 24.47 -2.72
N VAL A 574 -7.45 24.64 -4.03
CA VAL A 574 -8.32 25.39 -4.95
C VAL A 574 -8.59 24.63 -6.24
N THR A 575 -8.12 23.38 -6.33
CA THR A 575 -8.25 22.47 -7.48
C THR A 575 -8.35 21.02 -6.99
N ASP A 576 -8.74 20.78 -5.73
CA ASP A 576 -8.85 19.43 -5.15
C ASP A 576 -10.31 18.92 -5.14
N GLY A 577 -11.26 19.79 -5.49
CA GLY A 577 -12.69 19.48 -5.53
C GLY A 577 -13.34 19.35 -4.15
N ASP A 578 -12.59 19.52 -3.06
CA ASP A 578 -13.09 19.45 -1.69
C ASP A 578 -13.50 20.83 -1.20
N LEU A 579 -14.80 21.10 -1.19
CA LEU A 579 -15.36 22.37 -0.73
C LEU A 579 -15.19 22.64 0.79
N SER A 580 -14.67 21.69 1.55
CA SER A 580 -14.27 21.86 2.96
C SER A 580 -12.78 22.23 3.12
N SER A 581 -11.97 21.88 2.11
CA SER A 581 -10.60 22.32 1.90
C SER A 581 -10.58 23.81 1.49
N TYR A 582 -9.49 24.53 1.78
CA TYR A 582 -9.26 25.87 1.21
C TYR A 582 -7.79 26.30 1.20
N TRP A 583 -7.43 27.13 0.23
CA TRP A 583 -6.27 28.03 0.27
C TRP A 583 -6.57 29.29 1.11
N SER A 584 -5.66 29.64 2.01
CA SER A 584 -5.67 30.96 2.70
C SER A 584 -4.27 31.57 2.76
N PRO A 585 -4.06 32.82 2.31
CA PRO A 585 -2.76 33.49 2.38
C PRO A 585 -2.40 33.96 3.80
N GLY A 586 -1.15 34.40 3.97
CA GLY A 586 -0.63 34.97 5.22
C GLY A 586 -0.95 36.46 5.45
N SER A 587 -1.56 37.14 4.48
CA SER A 587 -1.95 38.56 4.53
C SER A 587 -3.36 38.75 3.96
N SER A 588 -3.99 39.89 4.26
CA SER A 588 -5.30 40.27 3.69
C SER A 588 -5.19 41.26 2.51
N SER A 589 -4.01 41.46 1.93
CA SER A 589 -3.83 42.35 0.77
C SER A 589 -2.54 42.07 0.01
N GLY A 590 -2.58 42.16 -1.33
CA GLY A 590 -1.42 41.96 -2.21
C GLY A 590 -1.07 40.50 -2.46
N GLU A 591 -2.03 39.59 -2.26
CA GLU A 591 -1.84 38.15 -2.31
C GLU A 591 -2.38 37.56 -3.63
N ARG A 592 -2.05 36.30 -3.90
CA ARG A 592 -2.39 35.61 -5.15
C ARG A 592 -2.50 34.10 -4.94
N VAL A 593 -3.49 33.50 -5.57
CA VAL A 593 -3.51 32.06 -5.91
C VAL A 593 -3.73 31.92 -7.41
N SER A 594 -3.32 30.80 -7.99
CA SER A 594 -3.18 30.64 -9.44
C SER A 594 -3.35 29.18 -9.83
N VAL A 595 -3.98 28.93 -10.97
CA VAL A 595 -4.08 27.61 -11.62
C VAL A 595 -3.15 27.60 -12.84
N LYS A 596 -2.34 26.54 -13.00
CA LYS A 596 -1.25 26.39 -13.98
C LYS A 596 -1.23 25.00 -14.62
N GLY A 597 -0.69 24.91 -15.82
CA GLY A 597 -0.79 23.70 -16.65
C GLY A 597 -2.08 23.64 -17.47
N LEU A 598 -2.85 24.73 -17.49
CA LEU A 598 -4.05 24.87 -18.30
C LEU A 598 -3.73 24.71 -19.79
N SER A 599 -4.61 24.03 -20.52
CA SER A 599 -4.48 23.85 -21.97
C SER A 599 -5.80 24.11 -22.69
N GLY A 600 -5.71 24.43 -23.98
CA GLY A 600 -6.88 24.84 -24.77
C GLY A 600 -7.26 26.31 -24.58
N SER A 601 -8.53 26.62 -24.81
CA SER A 601 -9.13 27.94 -24.61
C SER A 601 -10.26 27.85 -23.61
N PHE A 602 -10.45 28.87 -22.78
CA PHE A 602 -11.52 28.95 -21.78
C PHE A 602 -12.03 30.40 -21.66
N ASN A 603 -13.22 30.56 -21.10
CA ASN A 603 -13.93 31.85 -21.05
C ASN A 603 -14.67 32.12 -19.74
N THR A 604 -14.70 31.14 -18.83
CA THR A 604 -15.42 31.21 -17.57
C THR A 604 -14.54 30.68 -16.45
N VAL A 605 -14.62 31.29 -15.28
CA VAL A 605 -13.97 30.87 -14.04
C VAL A 605 -15.00 30.91 -12.93
N ILE A 606 -14.96 29.96 -12.00
CA ILE A 606 -15.78 29.99 -10.79
C ILE A 606 -14.84 29.95 -9.60
N ILE A 607 -14.96 30.95 -8.72
CA ILE A 607 -14.19 31.02 -7.46
C ILE A 607 -15.12 30.78 -6.29
N ARG A 608 -14.75 29.90 -5.36
CA ARG A 608 -15.53 29.65 -4.13
C ARG A 608 -14.80 30.19 -2.93
N GLU A 609 -15.31 31.26 -2.32
CA GLU A 609 -14.75 31.85 -1.10
C GLU A 609 -15.64 31.51 0.11
N LEU A 610 -15.11 30.75 1.07
CA LEU A 610 -15.88 30.26 2.23
C LEU A 610 -16.25 31.37 3.21
N ASN A 611 -15.36 32.33 3.43
CA ASN A 611 -15.53 33.39 4.43
C ASN A 611 -15.96 34.76 3.87
N ASN A 612 -16.11 34.89 2.55
CA ASN A 612 -16.50 36.14 1.87
C ASN A 612 -15.63 37.35 2.26
N ALA A 613 -14.34 37.14 2.54
CA ALA A 613 -13.46 38.18 3.08
C ALA A 613 -12.99 39.19 2.02
N THR A 614 -12.89 38.79 0.76
CA THR A 614 -12.29 39.58 -0.34
C THR A 614 -13.08 40.86 -0.63
N THR A 615 -12.37 42.00 -0.68
CA THR A 615 -12.93 43.35 -0.91
C THR A 615 -12.46 44.00 -2.21
N SER A 616 -11.40 43.48 -2.83
CA SER A 616 -10.92 43.87 -4.17
C SER A 616 -10.08 42.75 -4.77
N TRP A 617 -10.40 42.33 -6.00
CA TRP A 617 -9.70 41.26 -6.71
C TRP A 617 -9.58 41.52 -8.22
N ARG A 618 -8.60 40.87 -8.86
CA ARG A 618 -8.41 40.85 -10.32
C ARG A 618 -8.02 39.46 -10.81
N LEU A 619 -8.69 38.98 -11.85
CA LEU A 619 -8.31 37.77 -12.58
C LEU A 619 -7.38 38.15 -13.73
N VAL A 620 -6.20 37.53 -13.82
CA VAL A 620 -5.11 37.94 -14.73
C VAL A 620 -4.56 36.74 -15.50
N ASN A 621 -4.47 36.86 -16.82
CA ASN A 621 -3.70 35.94 -17.67
C ASN A 621 -2.20 36.13 -17.37
N ASN A 622 -1.57 35.11 -16.80
CA ASN A 622 -0.18 35.20 -16.35
C ASN A 622 0.81 35.34 -17.51
N ASP A 623 0.48 34.78 -18.68
CA ASP A 623 1.42 34.62 -19.80
C ASP A 623 1.62 35.94 -20.58
N ASN A 624 0.65 36.85 -20.51
CA ASN A 624 0.68 38.15 -21.19
C ASN A 624 0.35 39.36 -20.30
N GLY A 625 -0.02 39.14 -19.03
CA GLY A 625 -0.36 40.19 -18.06
C GLY A 625 -1.74 40.84 -18.25
N GLN A 626 -2.60 40.30 -19.12
CA GLN A 626 -3.92 40.85 -19.37
C GLN A 626 -4.86 40.61 -18.16
N VAL A 627 -5.42 41.68 -17.61
CA VAL A 627 -6.53 41.56 -16.64
C VAL A 627 -7.80 41.15 -17.40
N LEU A 628 -8.36 40.01 -17.06
CA LEU A 628 -9.55 39.42 -17.69
C LEU A 628 -10.84 39.87 -17.01
N ALA A 629 -10.80 40.01 -15.68
CA ALA A 629 -11.91 40.48 -14.86
C ALA A 629 -11.42 41.14 -13.56
N SER A 630 -12.30 41.89 -12.89
CA SER A 630 -12.03 42.52 -11.60
C SER A 630 -13.32 42.76 -10.84
N GLY A 631 -13.30 42.65 -9.52
CA GLY A 631 -14.48 42.84 -8.67
C GLY A 631 -14.13 43.18 -7.22
N SER A 632 -15.17 43.38 -6.42
CA SER A 632 -15.07 43.78 -5.00
C SER A 632 -15.53 42.72 -4.00
N THR A 633 -16.05 41.59 -4.46
CA THR A 633 -16.41 40.39 -3.67
C THR A 633 -16.31 39.16 -4.56
N LEU A 634 -15.97 37.99 -4.02
CA LEU A 634 -15.96 36.73 -4.77
C LEU A 634 -17.22 35.90 -4.49
N GLY A 635 -17.59 35.74 -3.22
CA GLY A 635 -18.77 34.96 -2.84
C GLY A 635 -18.49 33.46 -2.75
N SER A 636 -19.44 32.69 -2.21
CA SER A 636 -19.32 31.23 -2.08
C SER A 636 -19.35 30.45 -3.42
N ALA A 637 -19.68 31.12 -4.54
CA ALA A 637 -19.62 30.60 -5.90
C ALA A 637 -19.64 31.76 -6.93
N GLY A 638 -18.57 32.56 -6.95
CA GLY A 638 -18.41 33.70 -7.85
C GLY A 638 -18.15 33.28 -9.29
N VAL A 639 -19.18 33.32 -10.14
CA VAL A 639 -19.08 33.02 -11.58
C VAL A 639 -18.59 34.26 -12.34
N ILE A 640 -17.46 34.12 -13.04
CA ILE A 640 -16.73 35.17 -13.76
C ILE A 640 -16.60 34.78 -15.23
N THR A 641 -17.32 35.47 -16.13
CA THR A 641 -17.26 35.24 -17.58
C THR A 641 -16.48 36.34 -18.31
N PHE A 642 -15.66 35.99 -19.29
CA PHE A 642 -14.87 36.91 -20.11
C PHE A 642 -14.80 36.40 -21.57
N ALA A 643 -14.19 37.15 -22.47
CA ALA A 643 -13.97 36.68 -23.85
C ALA A 643 -12.98 35.51 -23.86
N SER A 644 -13.21 34.46 -24.67
CA SER A 644 -12.34 33.27 -24.70
C SER A 644 -10.86 33.62 -24.87
N VAL A 645 -10.03 33.13 -23.96
CA VAL A 645 -8.57 33.25 -24.00
C VAL A 645 -7.91 31.88 -23.92
N SER A 646 -6.63 31.82 -24.27
CA SER A 646 -5.73 30.73 -23.89
C SER A 646 -4.66 31.29 -22.95
N ALA A 647 -4.37 30.56 -21.89
CA ALA A 647 -3.25 30.78 -21.00
C ALA A 647 -2.81 29.42 -20.45
N SER A 648 -1.51 29.22 -20.29
CA SER A 648 -0.95 28.11 -19.51
C SER A 648 -1.11 28.32 -18.00
N LYS A 649 -1.35 29.56 -17.57
CA LYS A 649 -1.59 29.92 -16.17
C LYS A 649 -2.51 31.14 -16.01
N ILE A 650 -3.43 31.06 -15.06
CA ILE A 650 -4.34 32.15 -14.64
C ILE A 650 -4.10 32.47 -13.17
N ASN A 651 -4.04 33.76 -12.84
CA ASN A 651 -3.82 34.28 -11.49
C ASN A 651 -5.10 34.95 -10.97
N LEU A 652 -5.56 34.59 -9.77
CA LEU A 652 -6.48 35.38 -8.97
C LEU A 652 -5.65 36.25 -8.02
N MET A 653 -5.58 37.55 -8.31
CA MET A 653 -4.94 38.56 -7.47
C MET A 653 -5.94 39.07 -6.44
N ILE A 654 -5.64 38.92 -5.16
CA ILE A 654 -6.37 39.53 -4.05
C ILE A 654 -5.69 40.86 -3.71
N ASP A 655 -6.18 41.94 -4.30
CA ASP A 655 -5.66 43.29 -4.05
C ASP A 655 -5.96 43.73 -2.61
N SER A 656 -7.17 43.45 -2.09
CA SER A 656 -7.53 43.64 -0.69
C SER A 656 -8.65 42.72 -0.21
N ALA A 657 -8.64 42.41 1.08
CA ALA A 657 -9.63 41.64 1.81
C ALA A 657 -9.76 42.17 3.26
N SER A 658 -10.91 41.91 3.88
CA SER A 658 -11.24 42.30 5.26
C SER A 658 -10.59 41.40 6.32
N SER A 659 -10.25 40.18 5.94
CA SER A 659 -9.41 39.20 6.64
C SER A 659 -8.68 38.35 5.58
N ALA A 660 -7.88 37.35 5.97
CA ALA A 660 -7.32 36.42 4.99
C ALA A 660 -8.45 35.63 4.29
N PRO A 661 -8.56 35.67 2.94
CA PRO A 661 -9.60 34.96 2.21
C PRO A 661 -9.39 33.44 2.26
N GLN A 662 -10.48 32.69 2.35
CA GLN A 662 -10.46 31.23 2.29
C GLN A 662 -11.07 30.80 0.95
N ILE A 663 -10.22 30.61 -0.06
CA ILE A 663 -10.63 30.15 -1.39
C ILE A 663 -10.65 28.62 -1.37
N ALA A 664 -11.83 28.01 -1.44
CA ALA A 664 -11.99 26.56 -1.52
C ALA A 664 -11.74 26.01 -2.93
N GLU A 665 -12.15 26.73 -3.97
CA GLU A 665 -12.01 26.28 -5.36
C GLU A 665 -11.78 27.44 -6.33
N PHE A 666 -11.06 27.13 -7.41
CA PHE A 666 -10.70 28.00 -8.53
C PHE A 666 -10.87 27.22 -9.84
N GLU A 667 -12.13 27.01 -10.19
CA GLU A 667 -12.56 26.24 -11.35
C GLU A 667 -12.39 27.06 -12.64
N VAL A 668 -12.02 26.41 -13.75
CA VAL A 668 -11.78 27.02 -15.06
C VAL A 668 -12.55 26.26 -16.14
N TYR A 669 -13.32 26.98 -16.97
CA TYR A 669 -14.30 26.39 -17.89
C TYR A 669 -14.29 27.03 -19.28
N ASN A 670 -14.50 26.21 -20.31
CA ASN A 670 -14.75 26.67 -21.67
C ASN A 670 -16.24 26.57 -22.02
N ALA A 671 -17.03 27.48 -21.44
CA ALA A 671 -18.47 27.48 -21.55
C ALA A 671 -18.94 27.76 -22.99
N THR A 672 -20.04 27.14 -23.38
CA THR A 672 -20.73 27.39 -24.64
C THR A 672 -22.07 28.07 -24.36
N GLY A 673 -22.45 29.10 -25.13
CA GLY A 673 -23.63 29.91 -24.85
C GLY A 673 -23.42 30.96 -23.74
N THR A 674 -24.51 31.55 -23.25
CA THR A 674 -24.47 32.64 -22.25
C THR A 674 -24.60 32.07 -20.84
N ILE A 675 -23.53 32.14 -20.04
CA ILE A 675 -23.58 31.85 -18.59
C ILE A 675 -23.89 33.14 -17.83
N PRO A 676 -24.90 33.17 -16.94
CA PRO A 676 -25.18 34.36 -16.12
C PRO A 676 -24.09 34.56 -15.07
N ALA A 677 -23.21 35.55 -15.29
CA ALA A 677 -22.18 35.92 -14.33
C ALA A 677 -22.78 36.45 -13.01
N SER A 678 -22.11 36.15 -11.90
CA SER A 678 -22.40 36.78 -10.61
C SER A 678 -22.16 38.29 -10.72
N SER A 679 -23.08 39.11 -10.22
CA SER A 679 -23.17 40.54 -10.55
C SER A 679 -22.06 41.39 -9.90
N ALA A 680 -20.85 41.34 -10.47
CA ALA A 680 -19.80 42.31 -10.23
C ALA A 680 -20.21 43.66 -10.84
N SER A 681 -20.25 44.71 -10.02
CA SER A 681 -20.61 46.06 -10.45
C SER A 681 -19.60 46.62 -11.46
N SER A 682 -20.05 46.87 -12.68
CA SER A 682 -19.24 47.45 -13.75
C SER A 682 -18.80 48.88 -13.42
N ALA A 683 -17.48 49.12 -13.43
CA ALA A 683 -16.89 50.45 -13.42
C ALA A 683 -16.16 50.70 -14.75
N SER A 684 -16.50 51.81 -15.41
CA SER A 684 -16.15 52.05 -16.82
C SER A 684 -14.67 52.35 -17.07
N SER A 685 -14.25 52.06 -18.30
CA SER A 685 -12.98 52.45 -18.92
C SER A 685 -12.57 53.91 -18.64
N VAL A 686 -11.31 54.10 -18.23
CA VAL A 686 -10.61 55.38 -18.33
C VAL A 686 -9.31 55.18 -19.11
N THR A 687 -9.25 55.75 -20.31
CA THR A 687 -8.04 55.82 -21.15
C THR A 687 -7.05 56.86 -20.60
N PRO A 688 -5.77 56.51 -20.41
CA PRO A 688 -4.70 57.50 -20.33
C PRO A 688 -4.30 58.00 -21.74
N PRO A 689 -4.00 59.28 -21.93
CA PRO A 689 -3.56 59.82 -23.22
C PRO A 689 -2.08 59.56 -23.50
N SER A 690 -1.69 59.72 -24.76
CA SER A 690 -0.31 59.65 -25.24
C SER A 690 0.45 60.99 -25.11
N SER A 691 1.77 60.95 -25.42
CA SER A 691 2.77 62.05 -25.35
C SER A 691 3.37 62.33 -23.95
N SER A 692 4.64 62.77 -23.78
CA SER A 692 5.85 62.67 -24.63
C SER A 692 7.10 63.08 -23.81
N SER A 693 8.30 62.79 -24.33
CA SER A 693 9.57 63.54 -24.08
C SER A 693 10.31 63.40 -22.72
N ALA A 694 11.43 62.63 -22.75
CA ALA A 694 12.84 63.00 -22.43
C ALA A 694 13.19 64.11 -21.39
N PRO A 695 14.41 64.13 -20.76
CA PRO A 695 15.67 63.50 -21.21
C PRO A 695 16.55 62.79 -20.14
N ALA A 696 17.70 62.26 -20.60
CA ALA A 696 18.78 61.64 -19.82
C ALA A 696 19.65 62.66 -19.05
N PRO A 697 20.73 62.23 -18.36
CA PRO A 697 22.04 62.26 -19.06
C PRO A 697 23.06 61.13 -18.70
N SER A 698 24.04 60.91 -19.60
CA SER A 698 25.52 60.61 -19.42
C SER A 698 26.02 59.74 -18.22
N SER A 699 27.11 58.96 -18.23
CA SER A 699 28.32 58.73 -19.09
C SER A 699 29.24 57.71 -18.39
N SER A 700 30.25 57.03 -18.97
CA SER A 700 30.66 56.72 -20.36
C SER A 700 31.87 55.74 -20.38
N SER A 701 32.23 55.22 -21.56
CA SER A 701 33.59 54.84 -22.02
C SER A 701 34.47 53.83 -21.24
N ALA A 702 34.84 52.73 -21.92
CA ALA A 702 36.03 51.92 -21.66
C ALA A 702 37.35 52.66 -22.03
N PRO A 703 38.54 52.08 -21.76
CA PRO A 703 39.22 51.33 -22.83
C PRO A 703 40.04 50.10 -22.38
N ALA A 704 40.51 49.31 -23.36
CA ALA A 704 41.33 48.10 -23.17
C ALA A 704 42.86 48.33 -23.22
N SER A 705 43.65 47.44 -22.61
CA SER A 705 44.99 46.92 -23.00
C SER A 705 45.81 46.40 -21.79
N SER A 706 46.77 45.48 -21.87
CA SER A 706 46.98 44.31 -22.78
C SER A 706 48.16 43.43 -22.31
N SER A 707 48.02 42.09 -22.33
CA SER A 707 49.09 41.04 -22.10
C SER A 707 49.67 40.96 -20.66
N SER A 708 50.06 39.80 -20.11
CA SER A 708 50.58 38.56 -20.75
C SER A 708 50.34 37.26 -19.94
N SER A 709 50.45 36.14 -20.67
CA SER A 709 50.44 34.71 -20.31
C SER A 709 50.90 34.23 -18.91
N VAL A 710 50.11 33.32 -18.31
CA VAL A 710 50.52 31.92 -18.07
C VAL A 710 49.29 31.00 -18.21
N ALA A 711 49.47 29.76 -18.67
CA ALA A 711 48.36 28.83 -18.89
C ALA A 711 47.98 28.06 -17.62
N ASN A 712 46.69 27.94 -17.33
CA ASN A 712 46.15 26.84 -16.54
C ASN A 712 44.78 26.44 -17.11
N SER A 713 44.61 25.18 -17.48
CA SER A 713 43.40 24.66 -18.12
C SER A 713 42.34 24.32 -17.07
N SER A 714 41.44 25.25 -16.77
CA SER A 714 40.17 24.93 -16.12
C SER A 714 39.14 24.51 -17.17
N SER A 715 38.94 23.20 -17.30
CA SER A 715 37.78 22.65 -18.01
C SER A 715 36.49 23.13 -17.34
N SER A 716 35.55 23.61 -18.13
CA SER A 716 34.24 24.06 -17.70
C SER A 716 33.52 22.99 -16.86
N ALA A 717 33.15 23.32 -15.63
CA ALA A 717 32.20 22.54 -14.86
C ALA A 717 30.85 22.56 -15.60
N ALA A 718 30.49 21.41 -16.20
CA ALA A 718 29.13 21.18 -16.66
C ALA A 718 28.26 21.03 -15.41
N ASN A 719 27.10 21.70 -15.40
CA ASN A 719 26.18 21.68 -14.27
C ASN A 719 25.58 20.26 -14.14
N SER A 720 26.11 19.46 -13.20
CA SER A 720 25.91 18.01 -13.14
C SER A 720 24.89 17.54 -12.09
N SER A 721 24.00 18.42 -11.64
CA SER A 721 22.89 18.03 -10.77
C SER A 721 21.97 17.04 -11.49
N LEU A 722 21.54 15.99 -10.78
CA LEU A 722 20.38 15.17 -11.15
C LEU A 722 19.20 16.10 -11.51
N PRO A 723 18.37 15.76 -12.52
CA PRO A 723 17.09 16.42 -12.70
C PRO A 723 16.28 16.33 -11.40
N ASP A 724 15.67 17.44 -11.00
CA ASP A 724 14.70 17.45 -9.91
C ASP A 724 13.41 16.81 -10.48
N TYR A 725 13.22 15.50 -10.24
CA TYR A 725 12.10 14.74 -10.81
C TYR A 725 10.79 15.23 -10.21
N SER A 726 10.16 16.14 -10.95
CA SER A 726 9.00 16.94 -10.54
C SER A 726 7.78 16.70 -11.43
N GLY A 727 7.81 15.63 -12.24
CA GLY A 727 6.66 15.12 -12.99
C GLY A 727 5.98 13.96 -12.24
N PRO A 728 4.68 13.74 -12.46
CA PRO A 728 3.97 12.60 -11.87
C PRO A 728 4.51 11.27 -12.42
N LEU A 729 4.60 10.26 -11.55
CA LEU A 729 4.91 8.89 -11.94
C LEU A 729 3.71 8.29 -12.70
N SER A 730 3.98 7.44 -13.69
CA SER A 730 2.91 6.68 -14.35
C SER A 730 2.43 5.53 -13.47
N ASN A 731 1.15 5.14 -13.59
CA ASN A 731 0.60 3.98 -12.87
C ASN A 731 1.40 2.70 -13.15
N ASP A 732 1.87 2.50 -14.39
CA ASP A 732 2.78 1.39 -14.74
C ASP A 732 4.08 1.45 -13.95
N CYS A 733 4.68 2.64 -13.77
CA CYS A 733 5.89 2.78 -12.97
C CYS A 733 5.65 2.50 -11.48
N ILE A 734 4.55 3.02 -10.92
CA ILE A 734 4.16 2.75 -9.54
C ILE A 734 4.00 1.24 -9.34
N ASN A 735 3.16 0.60 -10.18
CA ASN A 735 2.94 -0.85 -10.16
C ASN A 735 4.25 -1.65 -10.29
N LEU A 736 5.13 -1.27 -11.21
CA LEU A 736 6.42 -1.94 -11.40
C LEU A 736 7.31 -1.86 -10.17
N ALA A 737 7.29 -0.73 -9.46
CA ALA A 737 8.15 -0.45 -8.31
C ALA A 737 7.59 -0.89 -6.95
N THR A 738 6.28 -1.12 -6.82
CA THR A 738 5.62 -1.47 -5.54
C THR A 738 4.87 -2.80 -5.53
N ASN A 739 4.42 -3.32 -6.68
CA ASN A 739 3.64 -4.55 -6.72
C ASN A 739 4.56 -5.79 -6.85
N PRO A 740 4.58 -6.73 -5.88
CA PRO A 740 5.39 -7.94 -5.97
C PRO A 740 4.88 -8.91 -7.05
N ASN A 741 3.61 -8.83 -7.44
CA ASN A 741 2.96 -9.71 -8.42
C ASN A 741 3.17 -9.27 -9.88
N VAL A 742 3.94 -8.20 -10.13
CA VAL A 742 4.23 -7.65 -11.46
C VAL A 742 5.73 -7.67 -11.68
N ASN A 743 6.25 -8.54 -12.54
CA ASN A 743 7.69 -8.65 -12.76
C ASN A 743 8.23 -7.51 -13.64
N TRP A 744 9.55 -7.41 -13.78
CA TRP A 744 10.24 -6.22 -14.29
C TRP A 744 9.93 -5.82 -15.74
N ARG A 745 9.23 -6.65 -16.51
CA ARG A 745 8.82 -6.39 -17.90
C ARG A 745 7.32 -6.65 -18.15
N ASP A 746 6.53 -6.74 -17.08
CA ASP A 746 5.11 -7.12 -17.14
C ASP A 746 4.15 -5.91 -17.23
N THR A 747 4.70 -4.69 -17.41
CA THR A 747 3.94 -3.44 -17.59
C THR A 747 4.11 -2.89 -19.00
N SER A 748 3.52 -1.73 -19.31
CA SER A 748 3.77 -1.07 -20.60
C SER A 748 5.21 -0.55 -20.78
N LEU A 749 5.99 -0.44 -19.70
CA LEU A 749 7.41 -0.09 -19.72
C LEU A 749 8.22 -1.30 -20.24
N GLN A 750 8.74 -1.20 -21.46
CA GLN A 750 9.35 -2.35 -22.15
C GLN A 750 10.85 -2.18 -22.41
N SER A 751 11.35 -0.95 -22.59
CA SER A 751 12.79 -0.72 -22.73
C SER A 751 13.51 -0.66 -21.38
N ASP A 752 14.77 -1.08 -21.39
CA ASP A 752 15.66 -0.97 -20.22
C ASP A 752 15.74 0.46 -19.70
N GLN A 753 15.79 1.46 -20.59
CA GLN A 753 15.85 2.86 -20.19
C GLN A 753 14.59 3.30 -19.43
N GLU A 754 13.39 2.97 -19.93
CA GLU A 754 12.12 3.32 -19.28
C GLU A 754 11.97 2.66 -17.90
N ILE A 755 12.33 1.37 -17.81
CA ILE A 755 12.26 0.62 -16.56
C ILE A 755 13.28 1.16 -15.56
N VAL A 756 14.53 1.40 -15.97
CA VAL A 756 15.56 1.92 -15.06
C VAL A 756 15.30 3.37 -14.66
N GLU A 757 14.74 4.19 -15.54
CA GLU A 757 14.26 5.53 -15.19
C GLU A 757 13.17 5.47 -14.11
N CYS A 758 12.19 4.58 -14.27
CA CYS A 758 11.18 4.34 -13.25
C CYS A 758 11.79 3.87 -11.91
N LEU A 759 12.69 2.88 -11.94
CA LEU A 759 13.33 2.34 -10.73
C LEU A 759 14.18 3.40 -10.02
N ALA A 760 14.84 4.30 -10.75
CA ALA A 760 15.60 5.42 -10.21
C ALA A 760 14.69 6.50 -9.61
N GLN A 761 13.62 6.90 -10.32
CA GLN A 761 12.65 7.86 -9.81
C GLN A 761 11.97 7.36 -8.52
N THR A 762 11.54 6.11 -8.49
CA THR A 762 10.84 5.50 -7.35
C THR A 762 11.75 5.17 -6.18
N LEU A 763 13.05 4.88 -6.41
CA LEU A 763 14.04 4.81 -5.34
C LEU A 763 14.25 6.17 -4.68
N GLY A 764 14.18 7.25 -5.48
CA GLY A 764 14.41 8.59 -5.02
C GLY A 764 15.88 9.01 -5.10
N GLN A 765 16.29 9.96 -4.26
CA GLN A 765 17.62 10.57 -4.35
C GLN A 765 18.40 10.57 -3.02
N PRO A 766 19.72 10.34 -3.04
CA PRO A 766 20.57 10.44 -1.85
C PRO A 766 20.60 11.86 -1.28
N VAL A 767 20.87 11.95 0.03
CA VAL A 767 21.04 13.21 0.76
C VAL A 767 22.42 13.26 1.41
N GLY A 768 23.05 14.43 1.37
CA GLY A 768 24.40 14.65 1.89
C GLY A 768 25.51 14.36 0.88
N TYR A 769 26.69 13.96 1.34
CA TYR A 769 27.89 13.85 0.49
C TYR A 769 27.73 12.93 -0.74
N GLY A 770 26.98 11.83 -0.66
CA GLY A 770 26.71 10.94 -1.80
C GLY A 770 25.60 11.39 -2.74
N GLU A 771 25.16 12.65 -2.67
CA GLU A 771 23.99 13.19 -3.40
C GLU A 771 24.04 13.12 -4.93
N ASN A 772 25.20 12.85 -5.52
CA ASN A 772 25.39 12.68 -6.97
C ASN A 772 25.36 11.22 -7.42
N ALA A 773 25.22 10.24 -6.51
CA ALA A 773 25.16 8.83 -6.88
C ALA A 773 23.92 8.53 -7.76
N ARG A 774 24.14 8.09 -9.01
CA ARG A 774 23.08 7.74 -9.98
C ARG A 774 22.97 6.24 -10.22
N GLY A 775 23.98 5.49 -9.80
CA GLY A 775 24.09 4.05 -10.02
C GLY A 775 23.96 3.69 -11.50
N GLY A 776 23.09 2.73 -11.78
CA GLY A 776 22.83 2.18 -13.10
C GLY A 776 22.03 3.06 -14.07
N TYR A 777 21.55 4.23 -13.65
CA TYR A 777 20.75 5.12 -14.50
C TYR A 777 21.59 6.16 -15.24
N ASP A 778 21.36 6.27 -16.55
CA ASP A 778 21.86 7.33 -17.42
C ASP A 778 20.69 8.08 -18.08
N PRO A 779 20.54 9.41 -17.89
CA PRO A 779 19.51 10.20 -18.55
C PRO A 779 19.74 10.34 -20.07
N ASN A 780 20.91 9.97 -20.58
CA ASN A 780 21.23 10.04 -22.01
C ASN A 780 20.77 8.80 -22.81
N GLY A 781 20.03 7.88 -22.19
CA GLY A 781 19.44 6.72 -22.88
C GLY A 781 20.28 5.45 -22.89
N ASN A 782 21.37 5.38 -22.12
CA ASN A 782 22.29 4.23 -22.11
C ASN A 782 22.11 3.30 -20.89
N SER A 783 20.99 3.40 -20.16
CA SER A 783 20.72 2.52 -19.02
C SER A 783 20.39 1.10 -19.49
N LYS A 784 21.00 0.10 -18.85
CA LYS A 784 20.70 -1.33 -19.03
C LYS A 784 19.97 -1.87 -17.80
N LEU A 785 19.01 -2.77 -18.03
CA LEU A 785 18.36 -3.56 -16.99
C LEU A 785 18.87 -5.01 -17.04
N THR A 786 19.46 -5.49 -15.96
CA THR A 786 19.81 -6.91 -15.82
C THR A 786 18.92 -7.55 -14.76
N VAL A 787 18.14 -8.56 -15.15
CA VAL A 787 17.32 -9.37 -14.24
C VAL A 787 18.06 -10.67 -13.91
N ILE A 788 18.33 -10.91 -12.64
CA ILE A 788 18.95 -12.14 -12.13
C ILE A 788 17.88 -13.21 -11.93
N THR A 789 18.13 -14.42 -12.42
CA THR A 789 17.17 -15.55 -12.41
C THR A 789 17.81 -16.81 -11.83
N LYS A 790 17.01 -17.72 -11.26
CA LYS A 790 17.43 -19.06 -10.82
C LYS A 790 17.42 -20.08 -11.95
N ASN A 791 16.51 -19.92 -12.90
CA ASN A 791 16.22 -20.92 -13.94
C ASN A 791 17.16 -20.87 -15.17
N GLY A 792 18.35 -20.28 -15.03
CA GLY A 792 19.34 -20.11 -16.10
C GLY A 792 20.43 -21.19 -16.13
N ASN A 793 21.12 -21.31 -17.27
CA ASN A 793 22.33 -22.16 -17.41
C ASN A 793 23.57 -21.60 -16.68
N THR A 794 23.47 -20.39 -16.12
CA THR A 794 24.52 -19.66 -15.41
C THR A 794 24.08 -19.49 -13.96
N SER A 795 24.95 -19.78 -12.98
CA SER A 795 24.60 -19.63 -11.57
C SER A 795 24.25 -18.17 -11.20
N VAL A 796 23.45 -18.01 -10.15
CA VAL A 796 23.04 -16.69 -9.63
C VAL A 796 24.26 -15.82 -9.31
N GLU A 797 25.27 -16.38 -8.63
CA GLU A 797 26.52 -15.69 -8.31
C GLU A 797 27.28 -15.24 -9.57
N GLN A 798 27.27 -16.05 -10.64
CA GLN A 798 27.98 -15.70 -11.89
C GLN A 798 27.21 -14.64 -12.68
N GLN A 799 25.88 -14.71 -12.73
CA GLN A 799 25.03 -13.66 -13.32
C GLN A 799 25.29 -12.31 -12.62
N ILE A 800 25.38 -12.30 -11.29
CA ILE A 800 25.69 -11.10 -10.50
C ILE A 800 27.10 -10.60 -10.82
N TYR A 801 28.11 -11.47 -10.80
CA TYR A 801 29.50 -11.11 -11.13
C TYR A 801 29.61 -10.47 -12.53
N ASP A 802 28.98 -11.07 -13.54
CA ASP A 802 28.98 -10.56 -14.91
C ASP A 802 28.27 -9.20 -15.03
N ALA A 803 27.23 -8.97 -14.21
CA ALA A 803 26.44 -7.75 -14.24
C ALA A 803 27.07 -6.55 -13.51
N ILE A 804 27.90 -6.79 -12.48
CA ILE A 804 28.45 -5.72 -11.62
C ILE A 804 29.88 -5.31 -11.94
N THR A 805 30.66 -6.10 -12.70
CA THR A 805 32.12 -5.91 -12.81
C THR A 805 32.59 -4.93 -13.89
N ASP A 806 31.75 -4.58 -14.87
CA ASP A 806 32.06 -3.57 -15.89
C ASP A 806 31.75 -2.12 -15.41
N ASN A 807 31.92 -1.12 -16.29
CA ASN A 807 31.64 0.29 -16.01
C ASN A 807 30.42 0.88 -16.78
N ALA A 808 29.61 0.05 -17.44
CA ALA A 808 28.41 0.48 -18.16
C ALA A 808 27.27 0.82 -17.17
N HIS A 809 26.37 1.73 -17.55
CA HIS A 809 25.18 2.04 -16.76
C HIS A 809 24.25 0.82 -16.71
N ASN A 810 24.26 0.10 -15.58
CA ASN A 810 23.52 -1.15 -15.41
C ASN A 810 22.80 -1.15 -14.06
N TRP A 811 21.49 -1.35 -14.09
CA TRP A 811 20.63 -1.56 -12.93
C TRP A 811 20.32 -3.06 -12.84
N ILE A 812 20.74 -3.67 -11.74
CA ILE A 812 20.64 -5.11 -11.50
C ILE A 812 19.51 -5.33 -10.49
N VAL A 813 18.47 -6.06 -10.92
CA VAL A 813 17.35 -6.52 -10.08
C VAL A 813 17.31 -8.04 -10.04
N PHE A 814 16.61 -8.59 -9.05
CA PHE A 814 16.30 -10.02 -8.98
C PHE A 814 14.89 -10.26 -9.49
N ASP A 815 14.70 -11.29 -10.30
CA ASP A 815 13.37 -11.71 -10.74
C ASP A 815 12.45 -11.95 -9.52
N LYS A 816 11.31 -11.25 -9.46
CA LYS A 816 10.46 -11.22 -8.27
C LYS A 816 9.86 -12.59 -7.95
N PHE A 817 9.63 -13.43 -8.96
CA PHE A 817 9.00 -14.74 -8.79
C PHE A 817 10.03 -15.81 -8.46
N ASP A 818 11.15 -15.86 -9.18
CA ASP A 818 12.25 -16.77 -8.86
C ASP A 818 12.75 -16.54 -7.41
N PHE A 819 12.77 -15.28 -6.95
CA PHE A 819 13.24 -14.89 -5.62
C PHE A 819 12.11 -14.53 -4.63
N ALA A 820 10.87 -14.99 -4.86
CA ALA A 820 9.75 -14.79 -3.92
C ALA A 820 9.95 -15.51 -2.56
N ASN A 821 10.86 -16.49 -2.48
CA ASN A 821 11.18 -17.26 -1.28
C ASN A 821 12.66 -17.06 -0.88
N PRO A 822 13.02 -17.14 0.42
CA PRO A 822 14.39 -16.98 0.92
C PRO A 822 15.45 -17.74 0.12
N SER A 823 16.44 -17.01 -0.39
CA SER A 823 17.39 -17.50 -1.39
C SER A 823 18.83 -17.15 -1.04
N GLU A 824 19.62 -18.15 -0.62
CA GLU A 824 21.01 -17.96 -0.21
C GLU A 824 21.95 -17.80 -1.41
N ILE A 825 22.52 -16.60 -1.56
CA ILE A 825 23.56 -16.26 -2.53
C ILE A 825 24.89 -16.18 -1.79
N ALA A 826 25.93 -16.85 -2.27
CA ALA A 826 27.22 -16.87 -1.56
C ALA A 826 28.38 -16.72 -2.54
N MET A 827 28.87 -15.48 -2.71
CA MET A 827 29.79 -15.12 -3.80
C MET A 827 31.13 -15.87 -3.76
N TYR A 828 31.54 -16.41 -2.60
CA TYR A 828 32.70 -17.31 -2.48
C TYR A 828 32.60 -18.56 -3.40
N ARG A 829 31.39 -19.00 -3.75
CA ARG A 829 31.14 -20.17 -4.62
C ARG A 829 31.84 -20.09 -5.96
N LEU A 830 32.04 -18.87 -6.49
CA LEU A 830 32.80 -18.61 -7.72
C LEU A 830 34.27 -19.08 -7.65
N GLN A 831 34.81 -19.31 -6.44
CA GLN A 831 36.16 -19.82 -6.23
C GLN A 831 36.21 -21.31 -5.85
N CYS A 832 35.07 -22.01 -5.75
CA CYS A 832 35.04 -23.42 -5.37
C CYS A 832 35.69 -24.36 -6.41
N GLY A 833 35.77 -23.95 -7.68
CA GLY A 833 36.55 -24.64 -8.73
C GLY A 833 38.07 -24.45 -8.60
N ASN A 834 38.55 -23.61 -7.68
CA ASN A 834 39.97 -23.34 -7.51
C ASN A 834 40.66 -24.45 -6.71
N ALA A 835 41.73 -25.03 -7.28
CA ALA A 835 42.48 -26.12 -6.65
C ALA A 835 43.08 -25.76 -5.28
N ALA A 836 43.42 -24.49 -5.01
CA ALA A 836 43.90 -24.06 -3.70
C ALA A 836 42.78 -24.09 -2.65
N VAL A 837 41.56 -23.65 -3.01
CA VAL A 837 40.38 -23.68 -2.13
C VAL A 837 39.99 -25.12 -1.83
N GLN A 838 39.90 -25.98 -2.85
CA GLN A 838 39.61 -27.41 -2.68
C GLN A 838 40.66 -28.11 -1.81
N SER A 839 41.95 -27.84 -2.03
CA SER A 839 43.03 -28.44 -1.25
C SER A 839 43.08 -27.95 0.19
N HIS A 840 42.70 -26.70 0.46
CA HIS A 840 42.66 -26.14 1.82
C HIS A 840 41.47 -26.71 2.62
N LEU A 841 40.28 -26.73 2.01
CA LEU A 841 39.07 -27.29 2.61
C LEU A 841 39.06 -28.83 2.71
N GLY A 842 40.00 -29.52 2.04
CA GLY A 842 39.98 -30.97 1.89
C GLY A 842 38.72 -31.47 1.14
N ALA A 843 38.21 -30.68 0.20
CA ALA A 843 36.86 -30.77 -0.33
C ALA A 843 36.80 -30.83 -1.85
N THR A 844 35.77 -31.49 -2.38
CA THR A 844 35.37 -31.33 -3.79
C THR A 844 34.70 -29.97 -4.03
N GLU A 845 34.66 -29.52 -5.28
CA GLU A 845 33.92 -28.31 -5.69
C GLU A 845 32.46 -28.32 -5.21
N ALA A 846 31.76 -29.45 -5.35
CA ALA A 846 30.37 -29.60 -4.90
C ALA A 846 30.22 -29.44 -3.37
N GLN A 847 31.14 -29.99 -2.59
CA GLN A 847 31.16 -29.81 -1.13
C GLN A 847 31.51 -28.37 -0.72
N CYS A 848 32.36 -27.68 -1.49
CA CYS A 848 32.62 -26.25 -1.26
C CYS A 848 31.38 -25.40 -1.57
N ILE A 849 30.66 -25.68 -2.67
CA ILE A 849 29.43 -24.96 -3.05
C ILE A 849 28.30 -25.21 -2.05
N ASN A 850 28.13 -26.46 -1.63
CA ASN A 850 27.19 -26.88 -0.60
C ASN A 850 27.92 -27.18 0.72
N TYR A 851 28.18 -26.13 1.51
CA TYR A 851 28.89 -26.24 2.79
C TYR A 851 28.23 -27.23 3.76
N THR A 852 26.92 -27.45 3.71
CA THR A 852 26.25 -28.45 4.57
C THR A 852 26.69 -29.89 4.25
N GLN A 853 26.99 -30.18 2.97
CA GLN A 853 27.58 -31.44 2.55
C GLN A 853 29.03 -31.57 3.03
N TRP A 854 29.81 -30.49 3.01
CA TRP A 854 31.14 -30.46 3.63
C TRP A 854 31.09 -30.75 5.13
N CYS A 855 30.18 -30.09 5.87
CA CYS A 855 29.99 -30.31 7.30
C CYS A 855 29.66 -31.76 7.61
N SER A 856 28.70 -32.35 6.91
CA SER A 856 28.32 -33.77 7.06
C SER A 856 29.49 -34.71 6.75
N SER A 857 30.30 -34.38 5.75
CA SER A 857 31.49 -35.16 5.37
C SER A 857 32.61 -35.10 6.42
N ASN A 858 32.66 -34.03 7.22
CA ASN A 858 33.67 -33.78 8.26
C ASN A 858 33.13 -34.01 9.70
N GLY A 859 31.93 -34.56 9.85
CA GLY A 859 31.33 -34.86 11.15
C GLY A 859 30.84 -33.63 11.94
N VAL A 860 30.66 -32.48 11.27
CA VAL A 860 30.16 -31.25 11.87
C VAL A 860 28.62 -31.25 11.90
N SER A 861 28.03 -31.02 13.07
CA SER A 861 26.58 -30.90 13.26
C SER A 861 25.99 -29.68 12.56
N SER A 862 24.76 -29.79 12.06
CA SER A 862 24.01 -28.70 11.39
C SER A 862 24.05 -27.37 12.15
N ALA A 863 23.79 -27.39 13.46
CA ALA A 863 23.79 -26.20 14.33
C ALA A 863 25.13 -25.42 14.33
N ASN A 864 26.26 -26.11 14.15
CA ASN A 864 27.59 -25.50 14.14
C ASN A 864 28.11 -25.26 12.72
N CYS A 865 27.45 -25.81 11.70
CA CYS A 865 27.98 -25.93 10.34
C CYS A 865 28.34 -24.59 9.70
N VAL A 866 27.50 -23.56 9.87
CA VAL A 866 27.78 -22.21 9.38
C VAL A 866 29.06 -21.66 10.02
N SER A 867 29.20 -21.75 11.34
CA SER A 867 30.40 -21.22 12.01
C SER A 867 31.65 -22.03 11.65
N GLU A 868 31.59 -23.37 11.67
CA GLU A 868 32.76 -24.20 11.37
C GLU A 868 33.24 -24.04 9.91
N PHE A 869 32.33 -24.01 8.94
CA PHE A 869 32.75 -23.84 7.55
C PHE A 869 33.28 -22.44 7.27
N PHE A 870 32.53 -21.40 7.65
CA PHE A 870 32.88 -20.04 7.29
C PHE A 870 33.94 -19.42 8.21
N ASN A 871 33.87 -19.61 9.53
CA ASN A 871 34.74 -18.91 10.50
C ASN A 871 36.02 -19.68 10.85
N ASN A 872 36.05 -21.00 10.64
CA ASN A 872 37.20 -21.84 10.93
C ASN A 872 37.84 -22.37 9.63
N ALA A 873 37.07 -23.06 8.77
CA ALA A 873 37.63 -23.74 7.60
C ALA A 873 37.95 -22.82 6.40
N LEU A 874 37.29 -21.67 6.29
CA LEU A 874 37.61 -20.63 5.30
C LEU A 874 38.50 -19.49 5.85
N ASN A 875 38.96 -19.58 7.09
CA ASN A 875 39.68 -18.51 7.78
C ASN A 875 41.20 -18.52 7.46
N GLU A 876 41.52 -18.37 6.18
CA GLU A 876 42.89 -18.38 5.66
C GLU A 876 43.08 -17.24 4.66
N SER A 877 44.00 -16.32 4.97
CA SER A 877 44.32 -15.16 4.13
C SER A 877 44.91 -15.52 2.77
N ASP A 878 45.60 -16.64 2.63
CA ASP A 878 46.21 -17.05 1.36
C ASP A 878 45.22 -17.60 0.32
N LEU A 879 43.95 -17.82 0.68
CA LEU A 879 42.92 -18.24 -0.27
C LEU A 879 42.54 -17.11 -1.25
N PRO A 880 42.16 -17.42 -2.50
CA PRO A 880 41.78 -16.42 -3.52
C PRO A 880 40.37 -15.81 -3.34
N ILE A 881 39.66 -16.13 -2.25
CA ILE A 881 38.30 -15.61 -1.99
C ILE A 881 38.40 -14.18 -1.47
N ARG A 882 37.78 -13.23 -2.17
CA ARG A 882 37.72 -11.81 -1.81
C ARG A 882 36.35 -11.24 -2.19
N ASN A 883 35.98 -10.11 -1.60
CA ASN A 883 34.83 -9.33 -2.03
C ASN A 883 34.91 -9.02 -3.54
N ILE A 884 33.79 -9.23 -4.24
CA ILE A 884 33.71 -8.91 -5.67
C ILE A 884 33.64 -7.39 -5.82
N VAL A 885 34.43 -6.85 -6.74
CA VAL A 885 34.45 -5.40 -6.99
C VAL A 885 33.34 -5.02 -7.96
N VAL A 886 32.48 -4.12 -7.50
CA VAL A 886 31.48 -3.41 -8.28
C VAL A 886 32.19 -2.29 -9.05
N GLY A 887 32.05 -2.29 -10.38
CA GLY A 887 32.55 -1.23 -11.25
C GLY A 887 31.71 0.05 -11.16
N SER A 888 32.03 1.04 -11.99
CA SER A 888 31.28 2.30 -12.04
C SER A 888 29.87 2.11 -12.62
N ASN A 889 28.98 3.04 -12.28
CA ASN A 889 27.63 3.16 -12.84
C ASN A 889 26.77 1.92 -12.60
N LYS A 890 26.70 1.47 -11.34
CA LYS A 890 25.97 0.26 -10.94
C LYS A 890 24.91 0.56 -9.90
N THR A 891 23.71 0.02 -10.11
CA THR A 891 22.77 -0.20 -9.01
C THR A 891 22.58 -1.70 -8.82
N LEU A 892 22.76 -2.21 -7.60
CA LEU A 892 22.27 -3.53 -7.22
C LEU A 892 21.08 -3.35 -6.29
N ASP A 893 19.91 -3.84 -6.72
CA ASP A 893 18.59 -3.52 -6.17
C ASP A 893 17.85 -4.80 -5.79
N GLY A 894 17.71 -5.02 -4.48
CA GLY A 894 17.06 -6.20 -3.89
C GLY A 894 15.56 -6.03 -3.64
N ARG A 895 14.92 -4.94 -4.13
CA ARG A 895 13.51 -4.68 -3.78
C ARG A 895 12.60 -5.80 -4.32
N MET A 896 11.62 -6.22 -3.51
CA MET A 896 10.68 -7.31 -3.83
C MET A 896 11.36 -8.67 -4.17
N SER A 897 12.49 -8.97 -3.51
CA SER A 897 13.23 -10.24 -3.68
C SER A 897 13.84 -10.71 -2.36
N GLU A 898 13.52 -11.93 -1.93
CA GLU A 898 14.05 -12.61 -0.74
C GLU A 898 15.47 -13.20 -0.96
N ALA A 899 16.23 -12.63 -1.89
CA ALA A 899 17.66 -12.88 -2.04
C ALA A 899 18.45 -12.38 -0.81
N PHE A 900 19.34 -13.21 -0.29
CA PHE A 900 20.26 -12.79 0.77
C PHE A 900 21.70 -13.26 0.53
N PHE A 901 22.65 -12.37 0.81
CA PHE A 901 24.08 -12.58 0.67
C PHE A 901 24.67 -13.18 1.95
N ARG A 902 25.14 -14.42 1.85
CA ARG A 902 25.79 -15.16 2.94
C ARG A 902 27.28 -14.83 2.99
N PHE A 903 27.78 -14.61 4.20
CA PHE A 903 29.20 -14.55 4.56
C PHE A 903 30.01 -13.36 4.00
N ASN A 904 30.10 -13.18 2.69
CA ASN A 904 30.92 -12.14 2.07
C ASN A 904 30.11 -11.28 1.08
N GLY A 905 30.38 -9.98 1.07
CA GLY A 905 29.71 -9.04 0.17
C GLY A 905 30.66 -8.43 -0.87
N PHE A 906 30.58 -7.11 -1.00
CA PHE A 906 31.08 -6.36 -2.15
C PHE A 906 32.19 -5.36 -1.78
N ALA A 907 32.97 -5.00 -2.77
CA ALA A 907 33.89 -3.87 -2.71
C ALA A 907 33.54 -2.88 -3.83
N ILE A 908 33.73 -1.59 -3.56
CA ILE A 908 33.52 -0.50 -4.52
C ILE A 908 34.88 0.15 -4.72
N GLY A 909 35.45 -0.04 -5.91
CA GLY A 909 36.88 0.15 -6.16
C GLY A 909 37.76 -0.93 -5.52
N ARG A 910 39.08 -0.72 -5.61
CA ARG A 910 40.11 -1.67 -5.14
C ARG A 910 41.39 -0.90 -4.81
N ASP A 911 42.04 -1.29 -3.71
CA ASP A 911 43.34 -0.74 -3.31
C ASP A 911 44.41 -1.85 -3.15
N SER A 912 45.68 -1.44 -3.15
CA SER A 912 46.82 -2.27 -2.80
C SER A 912 47.81 -1.46 -1.98
N GLU A 913 48.26 -1.99 -0.84
CA GLU A 913 49.20 -1.35 0.09
C GLU A 913 48.77 0.07 0.58
N GLY A 914 47.48 0.42 0.44
CA GLY A 914 46.97 1.77 0.73
C GLY A 914 47.13 2.77 -0.41
N GLN A 915 47.25 2.32 -1.66
CA GLN A 915 47.15 3.09 -2.88
C GLN A 915 45.97 2.60 -3.72
N ALA A 916 45.23 3.49 -4.38
CA ALA A 916 44.17 3.10 -5.30
C ALA A 916 44.74 2.33 -6.50
N VAL A 917 44.12 1.20 -6.84
CA VAL A 917 44.42 0.43 -8.07
C VAL A 917 43.21 0.28 -8.99
N GLN A 918 42.01 0.49 -8.46
CA GLN A 918 40.76 0.61 -9.22
C GLN A 918 39.84 1.59 -8.48
N THR A 919 39.24 2.51 -9.22
CA THR A 919 38.27 3.50 -8.70
C THR A 919 36.93 3.23 -9.36
N SER A 920 35.85 3.24 -8.57
CA SER A 920 34.48 3.06 -9.04
C SER A 920 33.65 4.29 -8.66
N ASN A 921 32.88 4.81 -9.61
CA ASN A 921 32.11 6.05 -9.46
C ASN A 921 30.62 5.76 -9.65
N SER A 922 29.74 6.48 -8.95
CA SER A 922 28.29 6.36 -9.09
C SER A 922 27.79 4.93 -8.86
N VAL A 923 27.78 4.50 -7.59
CA VAL A 923 27.37 3.14 -7.19
C VAL A 923 26.27 3.19 -6.13
N ILE A 924 25.18 2.47 -6.37
CA ILE A 924 24.04 2.34 -5.46
C ILE A 924 23.91 0.87 -5.06
N LEU A 925 23.83 0.58 -3.76
CA LEU A 925 23.52 -0.74 -3.22
C LEU A 925 22.28 -0.60 -2.33
N THR A 926 21.15 -1.19 -2.76
CA THR A 926 19.86 -0.95 -2.13
C THR A 926 18.97 -2.17 -1.97
N HIS A 927 18.19 -2.21 -0.89
CA HIS A 927 17.24 -3.28 -0.56
C HIS A 927 17.86 -4.69 -0.42
N LEU A 928 19.17 -4.78 -0.25
CA LEU A 928 19.89 -6.06 -0.13
C LEU A 928 19.84 -6.59 1.30
N ASN A 929 19.82 -7.91 1.45
CA ASN A 929 19.92 -8.58 2.74
C ASN A 929 21.31 -9.22 2.88
N PHE A 930 22.13 -8.76 3.83
CA PHE A 930 23.44 -9.30 4.13
C PHE A 930 23.42 -10.04 5.45
N VAL A 931 23.80 -11.33 5.44
CA VAL A 931 23.71 -12.20 6.62
C VAL A 931 25.06 -12.87 6.85
N GLY A 932 25.72 -12.52 7.96
CA GLY A 932 27.04 -13.02 8.30
C GLY A 932 27.04 -14.44 8.87
N ALA A 933 28.21 -15.06 8.95
CA ALA A 933 28.36 -16.41 9.49
C ALA A 933 28.48 -16.44 11.04
N GLY A 934 27.91 -15.45 11.71
CA GLY A 934 28.25 -15.11 13.09
C GLY A 934 29.50 -14.22 13.15
N HIS A 935 29.96 -13.95 14.37
CA HIS A 935 30.77 -12.77 14.67
C HIS A 935 32.28 -13.03 14.83
N THR A 936 32.98 -13.25 13.71
CA THR A 936 34.43 -13.45 13.69
C THR A 936 35.19 -12.16 13.43
N GLU A 937 35.84 -11.61 14.45
CA GLU A 937 36.74 -10.48 14.27
C GLU A 937 38.06 -10.93 13.61
N ASP A 938 38.56 -10.12 12.67
CA ASP A 938 39.87 -10.25 12.03
C ASP A 938 40.01 -11.55 11.22
N HIS A 939 38.94 -11.90 10.50
CA HIS A 939 38.86 -13.07 9.63
C HIS A 939 39.81 -12.94 8.42
N GLY A 940 40.58 -13.98 8.09
CA GLY A 940 41.66 -13.93 7.09
C GLY A 940 41.22 -13.54 5.68
N LEU A 941 39.98 -13.83 5.30
CA LEU A 941 39.39 -13.39 4.01
C LEU A 941 38.88 -11.95 4.00
N ASP A 942 38.84 -11.27 5.17
CA ASP A 942 38.35 -9.91 5.36
C ASP A 942 36.94 -9.72 4.73
N PRO A 943 35.91 -10.50 5.15
CA PRO A 943 34.60 -10.59 4.50
C PRO A 943 33.66 -9.45 4.95
N ASP A 944 34.05 -8.21 4.66
CA ASP A 944 33.16 -7.05 4.82
C ASP A 944 31.90 -7.24 3.95
N MET A 945 30.75 -6.71 4.36
CA MET A 945 29.56 -6.75 3.51
C MET A 945 29.61 -5.68 2.41
N ILE A 946 30.09 -4.47 2.73
CA ILE A 946 30.38 -3.43 1.74
C ILE A 946 31.70 -2.74 2.06
N ARG A 947 32.59 -2.59 1.08
CA ARG A 947 33.86 -1.86 1.25
C ARG A 947 34.08 -0.84 0.15
N ALA A 948 33.84 0.44 0.42
CA ALA A 948 34.29 1.53 -0.45
C ALA A 948 35.80 1.76 -0.27
N THR A 949 36.57 1.72 -1.36
CA THR A 949 38.03 1.92 -1.32
C THR A 949 38.56 2.46 -2.65
N GLY A 950 39.88 2.72 -2.73
CA GLY A 950 40.54 3.11 -3.98
C GLY A 950 40.04 4.44 -4.56
N GLU A 951 39.79 5.43 -3.69
CA GLU A 951 39.29 6.77 -4.06
C GLU A 951 37.93 6.78 -4.77
N SER A 952 37.16 5.70 -4.65
CA SER A 952 35.80 5.57 -5.18
C SER A 952 34.84 6.58 -4.55
N HIS A 953 33.91 7.09 -5.35
CA HIS A 953 33.04 8.20 -4.96
C HIS A 953 31.66 8.20 -5.64
N ASP A 954 30.78 9.09 -5.17
CA ASP A 954 29.35 9.12 -5.50
C ASP A 954 28.68 7.78 -5.17
N ILE A 955 28.67 7.41 -3.88
CA ILE A 955 28.20 6.11 -3.40
C ILE A 955 26.97 6.27 -2.51
N TRP A 956 25.93 5.46 -2.76
CA TRP A 956 24.73 5.40 -1.92
C TRP A 956 24.46 3.97 -1.43
N ILE A 957 24.51 3.77 -0.11
CA ILE A 957 24.18 2.52 0.56
C ILE A 957 22.84 2.73 1.29
N HIS A 958 21.76 2.20 0.74
CA HIS A 958 20.40 2.58 1.12
C HIS A 958 19.54 1.37 1.47
N ARG A 959 18.71 1.41 2.52
CA ARG A 959 17.67 0.39 2.74
C ARG A 959 18.18 -1.07 2.79
N ASN A 960 19.41 -1.34 3.22
CA ASN A 960 19.91 -2.71 3.31
C ASN A 960 19.72 -3.28 4.73
N ASN A 961 19.51 -4.60 4.83
CA ASN A 961 19.57 -5.33 6.09
C ASN A 961 20.99 -5.90 6.27
N PHE A 962 21.51 -5.84 7.49
CA PHE A 962 22.78 -6.44 7.90
C PHE A 962 22.60 -7.20 9.21
N ASP A 963 22.47 -8.52 9.16
CA ASP A 963 22.35 -9.38 10.36
C ASP A 963 23.67 -10.13 10.59
N THR A 964 24.17 -10.08 11.84
CA THR A 964 25.30 -10.87 12.34
C THR A 964 26.55 -10.88 11.43
N THR A 965 26.82 -9.76 10.74
CA THR A 965 27.89 -9.62 9.75
C THR A 965 29.26 -10.01 10.31
N GLY A 966 30.11 -10.61 9.47
CA GLY A 966 31.41 -11.18 9.85
C GLY A 966 32.38 -10.15 10.43
N ASP A 967 33.12 -9.45 9.55
CA ASP A 967 34.08 -8.42 9.98
C ASP A 967 33.40 -7.05 10.16
N ALA A 968 33.07 -6.36 9.06
CA ALA A 968 32.29 -5.12 9.08
C ALA A 968 31.07 -5.10 8.15
N ALA A 969 30.07 -4.29 8.48
CA ALA A 969 28.91 -4.05 7.62
C ALA A 969 29.25 -3.09 6.47
N PHE A 970 29.84 -1.92 6.75
CA PHE A 970 30.29 -1.00 5.71
C PHE A 970 31.56 -0.21 6.09
N ASP A 971 32.62 -0.45 5.32
CA ASP A 971 33.92 0.18 5.50
C ASP A 971 34.24 1.17 4.37
N VAL A 972 34.78 2.33 4.75
CA VAL A 972 35.22 3.39 3.81
C VAL A 972 36.73 3.59 3.99
N LYS A 973 37.52 3.02 3.09
CA LYS A 973 38.98 2.89 3.17
C LYS A 973 39.66 3.68 2.05
N VAL A 974 40.98 3.88 2.18
CA VAL A 974 41.90 4.44 1.16
C VAL A 974 41.30 5.60 0.35
N GLY A 975 40.88 6.64 1.09
CA GLY A 975 40.42 7.89 0.49
C GLY A 975 39.16 7.81 -0.36
N ALA A 976 38.32 6.77 -0.27
CA ALA A 976 36.97 6.81 -0.85
C ALA A 976 36.13 7.92 -0.21
N TYR A 977 35.37 8.67 -1.01
CA TYR A 977 34.70 9.90 -0.60
C TYR A 977 33.30 10.02 -1.22
N ASP A 978 32.54 11.04 -0.87
CA ASP A 978 31.18 11.30 -1.34
C ASP A 978 30.26 10.09 -1.21
N VAL A 979 30.15 9.60 0.03
CA VAL A 979 29.36 8.43 0.41
C VAL A 979 28.17 8.84 1.29
N THR A 980 26.97 8.37 0.95
CA THR A 980 25.77 8.44 1.82
C THR A 980 25.32 7.04 2.21
N ILE A 981 25.08 6.83 3.50
CA ILE A 981 24.65 5.58 4.12
C ILE A 981 23.34 5.88 4.85
N SER A 982 22.22 5.35 4.39
CA SER A 982 20.90 5.80 4.86
C SER A 982 19.85 4.71 4.93
N TYR A 983 18.98 4.75 5.95
CA TYR A 983 17.88 3.79 6.13
C TYR A 983 18.31 2.32 6.15
N ASN A 984 19.55 2.00 6.52
CA ASN A 984 19.98 0.62 6.68
C ASN A 984 19.61 0.12 8.07
N LYS A 985 19.29 -1.18 8.18
CA LYS A 985 18.97 -1.86 9.44
C LYS A 985 20.09 -2.85 9.76
N LEU A 986 20.81 -2.61 10.84
CA LEU A 986 21.91 -3.45 11.32
C LEU A 986 21.46 -4.14 12.61
N VAL A 987 21.61 -5.46 12.68
CA VAL A 987 21.20 -6.28 13.82
C VAL A 987 22.39 -7.11 14.31
N ASP A 988 22.74 -6.92 15.59
CA ASP A 988 23.85 -7.59 16.29
C ASP A 988 25.23 -7.43 15.63
N VAL A 989 25.43 -6.37 14.85
CA VAL A 989 26.69 -6.11 14.15
C VAL A 989 27.77 -5.62 15.12
N LYS A 990 28.78 -6.47 15.38
CA LYS A 990 29.95 -6.15 16.23
C LYS A 990 30.69 -4.90 15.76
N ARG A 991 31.12 -4.84 14.50
CA ARG A 991 31.84 -3.68 13.95
C ARG A 991 31.03 -3.13 12.79
N ALA A 992 30.30 -2.03 12.99
CA ALA A 992 29.44 -1.53 11.92
C ALA A 992 30.24 -0.87 10.80
N SER A 993 31.19 0.02 11.16
CA SER A 993 31.89 0.85 10.18
C SER A 993 33.29 1.35 10.58
N LEU A 994 34.24 1.15 9.68
CA LEU A 994 35.60 1.70 9.73
C LEU A 994 35.80 2.75 8.62
N HIS A 995 36.06 4.00 9.00
CA HIS A 995 36.43 5.06 8.08
C HIS A 995 37.94 5.32 8.17
N GLY A 996 38.70 4.82 7.20
CA GLY A 996 40.16 4.91 7.18
C GLY A 996 40.84 3.82 8.02
N SER A 997 41.60 2.95 7.35
CA SER A 997 42.18 1.72 7.92
C SER A 997 43.55 1.89 8.60
N SER A 998 44.15 3.08 8.62
CA SER A 998 45.43 3.35 9.32
C SER A 998 45.63 4.84 9.58
N ASP A 999 46.25 5.15 10.72
CA ASP A 999 46.63 6.50 11.15
C ASP A 999 47.67 7.15 10.20
N SER A 1000 48.53 6.32 9.58
CA SER A 1000 49.59 6.75 8.65
C SER A 1000 49.09 7.04 7.23
N ARG A 1001 47.88 6.58 6.86
CA ARG A 1001 47.32 6.74 5.50
C ARG A 1001 46.74 8.15 5.33
N THR A 1002 47.56 9.09 4.86
CA THR A 1002 47.18 10.50 4.65
C THR A 1002 46.05 10.70 3.64
N ILE A 1003 45.94 9.81 2.64
CA ILE A 1003 44.87 9.81 1.63
C ILE A 1003 43.45 9.76 2.23
N ASN A 1004 43.29 9.20 3.43
CA ASN A 1004 42.02 9.17 4.15
C ASN A 1004 41.51 10.58 4.54
N ALA A 1005 42.31 11.64 4.38
CA ALA A 1005 41.89 13.02 4.61
C ALA A 1005 40.76 13.50 3.69
N GLN A 1006 40.58 12.88 2.51
CA GLN A 1006 39.48 13.22 1.60
C GLN A 1006 38.18 12.44 1.87
N ILE A 1007 38.16 11.46 2.78
CA ILE A 1007 36.95 10.69 3.09
C ILE A 1007 35.84 11.64 3.54
N THR A 1008 34.71 11.64 2.85
CA THR A 1008 33.47 12.36 3.21
C THR A 1008 32.32 11.37 3.27
N THR A 1009 31.60 11.35 4.39
CA THR A 1009 30.55 10.36 4.66
C THR A 1009 29.33 10.99 5.35
N THR A 1010 28.14 10.61 4.91
CA THR A 1010 26.87 10.98 5.55
C THR A 1010 26.19 9.72 6.04
N MET A 1011 25.78 9.68 7.31
CA MET A 1011 24.99 8.57 7.88
C MET A 1011 23.68 9.12 8.42
N HIS A 1012 22.53 8.73 7.87
CA HIS A 1012 21.24 9.19 8.41
C HIS A 1012 20.12 8.15 8.42
N HIS A 1013 19.25 8.22 9.43
CA HIS A 1013 18.06 7.36 9.54
C HIS A 1013 18.38 5.86 9.50
N ASN A 1014 19.61 5.45 9.86
CA ASN A 1014 19.95 4.04 10.01
C ASN A 1014 19.53 3.56 11.41
N ALA A 1015 19.07 2.31 11.48
CA ALA A 1015 18.79 1.60 12.72
C ALA A 1015 19.97 0.68 13.06
N PHE A 1016 20.67 0.96 14.15
CA PHE A 1016 21.72 0.12 14.71
C PHE A 1016 21.17 -0.59 15.94
N ILE A 1017 20.84 -1.88 15.82
CA ILE A 1017 20.12 -2.65 16.83
C ILE A 1017 21.01 -3.74 17.41
N THR A 1018 20.99 -3.86 18.73
CA THR A 1018 21.44 -5.05 19.46
C THR A 1018 20.23 -5.69 20.13
N ARG A 1019 19.90 -6.94 19.78
CA ARG A 1019 18.80 -7.67 20.40
C ARG A 1019 19.07 -7.88 21.89
N ASP A 1020 18.04 -7.93 22.73
CA ASP A 1020 18.22 -8.06 24.18
C ASP A 1020 19.06 -9.28 24.59
N GLY A 1021 18.87 -10.43 23.95
CA GLY A 1021 19.68 -11.65 24.17
C GLY A 1021 21.14 -11.53 23.73
N SER A 1022 21.44 -10.52 22.90
CA SER A 1022 22.79 -10.21 22.40
C SER A 1022 23.49 -9.12 23.21
N TYR A 1023 22.78 -8.38 24.07
CA TYR A 1023 23.33 -7.26 24.85
C TYR A 1023 24.51 -7.68 25.73
N ASP A 1024 24.38 -8.78 26.50
CA ASP A 1024 25.46 -9.24 27.37
C ASP A 1024 26.53 -10.07 26.64
N SER A 1025 26.12 -10.88 25.66
CA SER A 1025 27.03 -11.76 24.92
C SER A 1025 27.94 -10.99 23.95
N LEU A 1026 27.44 -9.90 23.36
CA LEU A 1026 28.17 -9.04 22.43
C LEU A 1026 28.57 -7.68 23.02
N GLY A 1027 28.04 -7.27 24.19
CA GLY A 1027 28.15 -5.91 24.76
C GLY A 1027 29.55 -5.30 24.90
N ASN A 1028 30.60 -6.13 24.92
CA ASN A 1028 31.99 -5.66 24.93
C ASN A 1028 32.58 -5.42 23.53
N THR A 1029 31.86 -5.79 22.47
CA THR A 1029 32.35 -5.93 21.09
C THR A 1029 31.50 -5.23 20.02
N LEU A 1030 30.39 -4.58 20.41
CA LEU A 1030 29.50 -3.77 19.56
C LEU A 1030 30.00 -2.31 19.51
N ARG A 1031 30.79 -1.96 18.50
CA ARG A 1031 31.63 -0.74 18.47
C ARG A 1031 31.90 -0.25 17.04
N ARG A 1032 32.56 0.91 16.92
CA ARG A 1032 33.02 1.51 15.64
C ARG A 1032 31.85 1.89 14.70
N ILE A 1033 31.20 3.00 14.99
CA ILE A 1033 30.13 3.61 14.19
C ILE A 1033 30.30 5.15 14.08
N PRO A 1034 31.26 5.62 13.26
CA PRO A 1034 32.41 4.90 12.74
C PRO A 1034 33.60 4.94 13.74
N LEU A 1035 34.58 4.06 13.52
CA LEU A 1035 35.97 4.40 13.88
C LEU A 1035 36.56 5.17 12.69
N ILE A 1036 36.75 6.47 12.83
CA ILE A 1036 37.27 7.34 11.76
C ILE A 1036 38.72 7.81 12.00
N ARG A 1037 39.52 7.82 10.93
CA ARG A 1037 40.92 8.28 10.89
C ARG A 1037 41.14 9.22 9.71
N ARG A 1038 41.26 10.52 9.99
CA ARG A 1038 41.17 11.61 8.99
C ARG A 1038 39.80 11.64 8.29
N GLY A 1039 39.58 12.66 7.47
CA GLY A 1039 38.32 12.83 6.75
C GLY A 1039 37.19 13.35 7.63
N THR A 1040 35.97 13.32 7.11
CA THR A 1040 34.79 13.96 7.65
C THR A 1040 33.60 13.00 7.66
N SER A 1041 32.85 12.98 8.76
CA SER A 1041 31.59 12.25 8.86
C SER A 1041 30.50 13.12 9.49
N HIS A 1042 29.35 13.19 8.82
CA HIS A 1042 28.16 13.83 9.36
C HIS A 1042 27.10 12.75 9.61
N MET A 1043 26.64 12.63 10.85
CA MET A 1043 25.68 11.62 11.27
C MET A 1043 24.48 12.27 11.92
N PHE A 1044 23.29 12.11 11.33
CA PHE A 1044 22.07 12.71 11.87
C PHE A 1044 20.86 11.80 11.84
N ASN A 1045 19.97 11.92 12.82
CA ASN A 1045 18.75 11.13 12.91
C ASN A 1045 18.97 9.61 12.78
N ASN A 1046 20.08 9.06 13.26
CA ASN A 1046 20.25 7.61 13.40
C ASN A 1046 19.72 7.16 14.77
N VAL A 1047 19.26 5.92 14.84
CA VAL A 1047 18.76 5.29 16.08
C VAL A 1047 19.68 4.14 16.45
N PHE A 1048 20.12 4.13 17.72
CA PHE A 1048 21.00 3.12 18.28
C PHE A 1048 20.29 2.44 19.45
N VAL A 1049 19.91 1.19 19.27
CA VAL A 1049 19.18 0.39 20.27
C VAL A 1049 20.16 -0.56 20.95
N ASN A 1050 20.18 -0.53 22.28
CA ASN A 1050 20.95 -1.45 23.13
C ASN A 1050 22.48 -1.43 22.89
N TYR A 1051 23.02 -0.36 22.29
CA TYR A 1051 24.48 -0.19 22.22
C TYR A 1051 25.04 0.31 23.57
N ARG A 1052 26.08 -0.37 24.04
CA ARG A 1052 26.63 -0.22 25.40
C ARG A 1052 27.83 0.72 25.51
N LYS A 1053 28.77 0.67 24.55
CA LYS A 1053 30.05 1.41 24.62
C LYS A 1053 30.80 1.47 23.29
N ASP A 1054 31.85 2.29 23.24
CA ASP A 1054 32.88 2.33 22.18
C ASP A 1054 32.32 2.52 20.76
N ILE A 1055 31.15 3.18 20.64
CA ILE A 1055 30.50 3.45 19.35
C ILE A 1055 31.40 4.35 18.53
N LEU A 1056 31.72 5.55 19.02
CA LEU A 1056 32.52 6.51 18.27
C LEU A 1056 34.00 6.46 18.66
N SER A 1057 34.86 6.49 17.65
CA SER A 1057 36.28 6.78 17.80
C SER A 1057 36.73 7.73 16.69
N VAL A 1058 37.24 8.92 17.05
CA VAL A 1058 37.62 9.97 16.09
C VAL A 1058 39.10 10.28 16.25
N ARG A 1059 39.91 10.01 15.21
CA ARG A 1059 41.37 10.06 15.32
C ARG A 1059 42.07 10.81 14.19
N VAL A 1060 43.29 11.28 14.50
CA VAL A 1060 44.30 11.76 13.53
C VAL A 1060 43.79 12.88 12.59
N GLY A 1061 43.06 13.86 13.14
CA GLY A 1061 42.54 15.00 12.40
C GLY A 1061 41.24 14.73 11.65
N ALA A 1062 40.53 13.64 11.95
CA ALA A 1062 39.15 13.45 11.52
C ALA A 1062 38.21 14.51 12.13
N SER A 1063 37.09 14.80 11.46
CA SER A 1063 36.02 15.68 11.93
C SER A 1063 34.68 14.94 11.91
N VAL A 1064 34.02 14.81 13.06
CA VAL A 1064 32.68 14.19 13.15
C VAL A 1064 31.66 15.12 13.75
N LEU A 1065 30.49 15.19 13.11
CA LEU A 1065 29.30 15.87 13.63
C LEU A 1065 28.21 14.84 13.88
N TRP A 1066 27.75 14.76 15.13
CA TRP A 1066 26.52 14.06 15.52
C TRP A 1066 25.40 15.08 15.74
N GLU A 1067 24.27 14.88 15.09
CA GLU A 1067 23.16 15.81 15.09
C GLU A 1067 21.80 15.08 15.23
N ASP A 1068 21.07 15.29 16.32
CA ASP A 1068 19.74 14.69 16.51
C ASP A 1068 19.70 13.16 16.35
N ASN A 1069 20.73 12.45 16.83
CA ASN A 1069 20.70 10.98 16.93
C ASN A 1069 20.08 10.54 18.27
N ALA A 1070 19.40 9.40 18.28
CA ALA A 1070 18.79 8.82 19.46
C ALA A 1070 19.50 7.52 19.89
N PHE A 1071 19.92 7.45 21.14
CA PHE A 1071 20.40 6.24 21.80
C PHE A 1071 19.33 5.75 22.76
N VAL A 1072 18.93 4.49 22.64
CA VAL A 1072 17.86 3.86 23.41
C VAL A 1072 18.38 2.55 23.99
N VAL A 1073 18.21 2.33 25.29
CA VAL A 1073 18.61 1.08 25.94
C VAL A 1073 17.39 0.51 26.67
N ASN A 1074 17.10 -0.78 26.51
CA ASN A 1074 16.03 -1.42 27.27
C ASN A 1074 16.33 -1.31 28.78
N ARG A 1075 15.33 -0.88 29.57
CA ARG A 1075 15.38 -0.71 31.02
C ARG A 1075 15.82 -1.98 31.76
N ALA A 1076 15.60 -3.16 31.18
CA ALA A 1076 16.11 -4.44 31.66
C ALA A 1076 17.64 -4.45 31.83
N HIS A 1077 18.37 -3.71 30.99
CA HIS A 1077 19.84 -3.63 30.99
C HIS A 1077 20.39 -2.54 31.94
N GLN A 1078 19.66 -2.17 33.00
CA GLN A 1078 20.17 -1.25 34.02
C GLN A 1078 21.28 -1.91 34.87
N GLU A 1079 22.55 -1.69 34.49
CA GLU A 1079 23.71 -2.34 35.12
C GLU A 1079 24.07 -1.84 36.54
N LYS A 1080 23.66 -0.63 36.92
CA LYS A 1080 23.95 -0.06 38.25
C LYS A 1080 22.70 -0.05 39.12
N SER A 1081 22.88 -0.06 40.44
CA SER A 1081 21.75 0.01 41.38
C SER A 1081 20.96 1.32 41.33
N SER A 1082 21.54 2.39 40.77
CA SER A 1082 20.84 3.66 40.53
C SER A 1082 20.70 3.95 39.03
N LEU A 1083 19.57 4.57 38.67
CA LEU A 1083 19.28 5.06 37.32
C LEU A 1083 20.37 6.04 36.85
N GLU A 1084 20.70 7.03 37.68
CA GLU A 1084 21.70 8.07 37.36
C GLU A 1084 23.06 7.45 37.04
N SER A 1085 23.55 6.55 37.89
CA SER A 1085 24.86 5.91 37.69
C SER A 1085 24.92 5.02 36.45
N SER A 1086 23.79 4.46 36.00
CA SER A 1086 23.74 3.70 34.74
C SER A 1086 23.75 4.65 33.54
N LEU A 1087 22.99 5.74 33.61
CA LEU A 1087 22.96 6.77 32.56
C LEU A 1087 24.31 7.47 32.39
N ASP A 1088 24.96 7.85 33.50
CA ASP A 1088 26.30 8.45 33.52
C ASP A 1088 27.34 7.52 32.87
N GLU A 1089 27.31 6.22 33.20
CA GLU A 1089 28.24 5.24 32.64
C GLU A 1089 27.99 5.00 31.15
N LEU A 1090 26.74 4.83 30.72
CA LEU A 1090 26.39 4.69 29.31
C LEU A 1090 26.87 5.93 28.54
N GLN A 1091 26.45 7.13 28.94
CA GLN A 1091 26.86 8.39 28.32
C GLN A 1091 28.40 8.52 28.20
N ALA A 1092 29.14 8.21 29.26
CA ALA A 1092 30.61 8.28 29.25
C ALA A 1092 31.27 7.27 28.30
N ASN A 1093 30.58 6.17 27.98
CA ASN A 1093 31.11 5.06 27.19
C ASN A 1093 30.76 5.11 25.69
N LEU A 1094 29.67 5.76 25.27
CA LEU A 1094 29.27 5.79 23.84
C LEU A 1094 30.29 6.51 22.94
N ALA A 1095 30.81 7.65 23.39
CA ALA A 1095 31.69 8.53 22.59
C ALA A 1095 32.99 8.89 23.32
N ARG A 1096 33.81 7.86 23.61
CA ARG A 1096 35.01 7.98 24.46
C ARG A 1096 36.33 8.13 23.70
N ASP A 1097 36.49 7.49 22.54
CA ASP A 1097 37.80 7.31 21.87
C ASP A 1097 38.13 8.45 20.88
N VAL A 1098 38.06 9.70 21.34
CA VAL A 1098 38.35 10.92 20.55
C VAL A 1098 39.77 11.42 20.82
N ASP A 1099 40.75 10.91 20.08
CA ASP A 1099 42.18 11.22 20.26
C ASP A 1099 42.79 11.87 19.00
N GLY A 1100 43.14 13.15 19.11
CA GLY A 1100 43.75 13.91 18.02
C GLY A 1100 42.80 14.26 16.87
N GLY A 1101 41.48 14.17 17.05
CA GLY A 1101 40.45 14.59 16.07
C GLY A 1101 39.41 15.56 16.67
N SER A 1102 38.58 16.13 15.79
CA SER A 1102 37.46 17.02 16.16
C SER A 1102 36.14 16.26 16.21
N PHE A 1103 35.36 16.44 17.26
CA PHE A 1103 34.03 15.86 17.43
C PHE A 1103 33.07 16.89 18.04
N ARG A 1104 31.81 16.89 17.58
CA ARG A 1104 30.73 17.68 18.16
C ARG A 1104 29.44 16.86 18.15
N ALA A 1105 28.72 16.85 19.26
CA ALA A 1105 27.39 16.27 19.38
C ALA A 1105 26.37 17.37 19.73
N ASP A 1106 25.44 17.63 18.81
CA ASP A 1106 24.34 18.58 18.98
C ASP A 1106 23.03 17.80 19.08
N ARG A 1107 22.18 18.16 20.07
CA ARG A 1107 20.83 17.58 20.28
C ARG A 1107 20.77 16.04 20.19
N THR A 1108 21.87 15.38 20.53
CA THR A 1108 22.00 13.93 20.51
C THR A 1108 21.81 13.42 21.93
N TYR A 1109 20.91 12.46 22.11
CA TYR A 1109 20.39 12.09 23.43
C TYR A 1109 20.35 10.58 23.64
N LEU A 1110 20.39 10.19 24.92
CA LEU A 1110 20.26 8.84 25.44
C LEU A 1110 19.00 8.75 26.32
N TRP A 1111 18.27 7.63 26.19
CA TRP A 1111 17.18 7.23 27.08
C TRP A 1111 17.29 5.76 27.46
N PHE A 1112 16.66 5.39 28.57
CA PHE A 1112 16.10 4.06 28.73
C PHE A 1112 14.72 3.97 28.08
N ALA A 1113 14.33 2.78 27.62
CA ALA A 1113 13.00 2.45 27.11
C ALA A 1113 12.49 1.13 27.69
N ASP A 1114 11.21 0.81 27.48
CA ASP A 1114 10.70 -0.55 27.70
C ASP A 1114 11.10 -1.53 26.56
N GLY A 1115 10.68 -2.79 26.67
CA GLY A 1115 10.92 -3.82 25.64
C GLY A 1115 10.17 -3.60 24.32
N ALA A 1116 9.26 -2.62 24.24
CA ALA A 1116 8.63 -2.17 23.01
C ALA A 1116 9.26 -0.87 22.47
N CYS A 1117 10.41 -0.45 23.01
CA CYS A 1117 11.15 0.75 22.62
C CYS A 1117 10.43 2.08 22.92
N ASN A 1118 9.46 2.09 23.85
CA ASN A 1118 8.87 3.34 24.35
C ASN A 1118 9.87 4.04 25.28
N ILE A 1119 10.36 5.22 24.90
CA ILE A 1119 11.34 5.97 25.69
C ILE A 1119 10.74 6.48 27.00
N ASP A 1120 11.44 6.27 28.10
CA ASP A 1120 11.14 6.94 29.37
C ASP A 1120 11.74 8.35 29.32
N GLY A 1121 10.91 9.34 29.00
CA GLY A 1121 11.31 10.74 28.92
C GLY A 1121 11.98 11.29 30.20
N SER A 1122 11.77 10.67 31.38
CA SER A 1122 12.46 11.07 32.60
C SER A 1122 13.96 10.69 32.62
N THR A 1123 14.36 9.77 31.75
CA THR A 1123 15.73 9.25 31.64
C THR A 1123 16.60 9.98 30.62
N GLN A 1124 16.06 10.99 29.93
CA GLN A 1124 16.78 11.75 28.90
C GLN A 1124 18.13 12.28 29.41
N ARG A 1125 19.22 11.94 28.74
CA ARG A 1125 20.55 12.56 28.93
C ARG A 1125 21.10 13.04 27.61
N GLN A 1126 21.71 14.23 27.60
CA GLN A 1126 22.33 14.76 26.40
C GLN A 1126 23.78 14.30 26.28
N ILE A 1127 24.15 13.76 25.13
CA ILE A 1127 25.55 13.49 24.78
C ILE A 1127 26.20 14.84 24.42
N THR A 1128 26.96 15.41 25.35
CA THR A 1128 27.64 16.71 25.19
C THR A 1128 29.14 16.58 24.86
N ASN A 1129 29.59 15.38 24.55
CA ASN A 1129 30.99 15.07 24.25
C ASN A 1129 31.44 15.90 23.03
N SER A 1130 32.59 16.57 23.16
CA SER A 1130 33.18 17.38 22.09
C SER A 1130 34.70 17.44 22.20
N SER A 1131 35.35 17.65 21.07
CA SER A 1131 36.80 17.82 20.92
C SER A 1131 37.11 18.71 19.74
N GLY A 1132 38.19 19.49 19.82
CA GLY A 1132 38.62 20.36 18.73
C GLY A 1132 37.56 21.38 18.30
N SER A 1133 37.40 21.54 17.00
CA SER A 1133 36.34 22.36 16.40
C SER A 1133 35.78 21.66 15.17
N VAL A 1134 34.46 21.59 15.09
CA VAL A 1134 33.70 21.04 13.97
C VAL A 1134 32.81 22.15 13.43
N GLY A 1135 32.87 22.40 12.13
CA GLY A 1135 32.05 23.42 11.45
C GLY A 1135 30.59 22.96 11.25
N ASN A 1136 29.80 23.74 10.52
CA ASN A 1136 28.54 23.21 9.99
C ASN A 1136 28.86 22.41 8.72
N LEU A 1137 28.72 21.08 8.78
CA LEU A 1137 29.06 20.20 7.65
C LEU A 1137 28.03 20.27 6.51
N THR A 1138 26.78 20.66 6.78
CA THR A 1138 25.74 20.75 5.72
C THR A 1138 26.02 21.85 4.68
N GLN A 1139 26.91 22.80 4.98
CA GLN A 1139 27.36 23.82 4.03
C GLN A 1139 28.12 23.24 2.82
N GLN A 1140 28.55 21.98 2.89
CA GLN A 1140 29.22 21.27 1.80
C GLN A 1140 28.23 20.50 0.90
N TYR A 1141 26.95 20.44 1.26
CA TYR A 1141 25.91 19.78 0.48
C TYR A 1141 25.24 20.75 -0.50
N SER A 1142 24.64 20.23 -1.57
CA SER A 1142 23.76 21.00 -2.44
C SER A 1142 22.57 21.57 -1.68
N SER A 1143 21.97 22.64 -2.23
CA SER A 1143 20.74 23.21 -1.70
C SER A 1143 19.59 22.18 -1.62
N ARG A 1144 19.56 21.18 -2.51
CA ARG A 1144 18.56 20.09 -2.47
C ARG A 1144 18.72 19.29 -1.18
N SER A 1145 19.91 18.78 -0.89
CA SER A 1145 20.18 18.06 0.35
C SER A 1145 19.97 18.93 1.59
N GLN A 1146 20.36 20.20 1.57
CA GLN A 1146 20.12 21.12 2.70
C GLN A 1146 18.61 21.32 2.95
N ASN A 1147 17.81 21.51 1.90
CA ASN A 1147 16.36 21.63 2.00
C ASN A 1147 15.73 20.32 2.47
N SER A 1148 16.09 19.17 1.87
CA SER A 1148 15.59 17.85 2.30
C SER A 1148 15.87 17.59 3.78
N ILE A 1149 17.05 17.97 4.29
CA ILE A 1149 17.35 17.88 5.72
C ILE A 1149 16.46 18.85 6.51
N ALA A 1150 16.29 20.10 6.09
CA ALA A 1150 15.42 21.05 6.80
C ALA A 1150 13.95 20.59 6.85
N ASP A 1151 13.44 20.01 5.77
CA ASP A 1151 12.05 19.60 5.60
C ASP A 1151 11.72 18.25 6.27
N TRP A 1152 12.72 17.39 6.49
CA TRP A 1152 12.53 16.01 6.97
C TRP A 1152 13.31 15.60 8.21
N ARG A 1153 14.16 16.47 8.75
CA ARG A 1153 14.81 16.25 10.05
C ARG A 1153 13.77 16.05 11.16
N PHE A 1154 14.11 15.17 12.08
CA PHE A 1154 13.42 14.99 13.35
C PHE A 1154 14.26 15.58 14.49
N ASP A 1155 13.60 16.05 15.55
CA ASP A 1155 14.26 16.15 16.85
C ASP A 1155 14.47 14.72 17.38
N ALA A 1156 15.58 14.47 18.07
CA ALA A 1156 15.79 13.17 18.70
C ALA A 1156 14.77 12.97 19.83
N GLY A 1157 13.99 11.88 19.73
CA GLY A 1157 12.88 11.54 20.62
C GLY A 1157 12.10 10.33 20.10
N GLN A 1158 10.89 10.10 20.60
CA GLN A 1158 10.10 8.91 20.24
C GLN A 1158 9.78 8.87 18.74
N ASP A 1159 9.33 9.99 18.16
CA ASP A 1159 8.99 10.06 16.74
C ASP A 1159 10.16 9.65 15.82
N LEU A 1160 11.40 10.00 16.19
CA LEU A 1160 12.58 9.53 15.47
C LEU A 1160 12.78 8.01 15.61
N VAL A 1161 12.59 7.46 16.82
CA VAL A 1161 12.69 6.02 17.10
C VAL A 1161 11.63 5.26 16.29
N ASP A 1162 10.39 5.71 16.31
CA ASP A 1162 9.26 5.08 15.62
C ASP A 1162 9.43 5.19 14.09
N TYR A 1163 9.74 6.37 13.56
CA TYR A 1163 9.96 6.60 12.13
C TYR A 1163 11.12 5.76 11.57
N VAL A 1164 12.27 5.73 12.23
CA VAL A 1164 13.42 4.93 11.79
C VAL A 1164 13.15 3.42 11.95
N SER A 1165 12.46 2.99 13.00
CA SER A 1165 12.07 1.57 13.16
C SER A 1165 11.11 1.09 12.08
N ALA A 1166 10.22 1.97 11.59
CA ALA A 1166 9.29 1.68 10.49
C ALA A 1166 9.93 1.74 9.09
N THR A 1167 10.97 2.55 8.88
CA THR A 1167 11.52 2.84 7.53
C THR A 1167 12.88 2.22 7.23
N ALA A 1168 13.65 1.83 8.24
CA ALA A 1168 14.98 1.27 8.05
C ALA A 1168 14.96 -0.22 7.67
N GLY A 1169 15.86 -0.58 6.76
CA GLY A 1169 15.96 -1.92 6.18
C GLY A 1169 15.26 -2.05 4.84
N ARG A 1170 15.42 -3.21 4.20
CA ARG A 1170 14.85 -3.48 2.86
C ARG A 1170 13.32 -3.51 2.90
N ASP A 1171 12.79 -4.05 3.99
CA ASP A 1171 11.37 -4.32 4.25
C ASP A 1171 10.62 -3.10 4.85
N GLY A 1172 11.34 -2.00 5.13
CA GLY A 1172 10.75 -0.81 5.73
C GLY A 1172 9.77 -0.07 4.81
N VAL A 1173 8.90 0.74 5.42
CA VAL A 1173 8.02 1.69 4.72
C VAL A 1173 8.87 2.71 3.96
N LEU A 1174 8.37 3.21 2.82
CA LEU A 1174 9.13 4.10 1.93
C LEU A 1174 9.50 5.42 2.64
N PRO A 1175 10.81 5.76 2.73
CA PRO A 1175 11.27 6.99 3.38
C PRO A 1175 11.20 8.20 2.45
N PHE A 1176 11.25 9.40 3.03
CA PHE A 1176 11.08 10.68 2.32
C PHE A 1176 11.97 10.91 1.09
N ASN A 1177 13.09 10.19 0.97
CA ASN A 1177 13.95 10.25 -0.19
C ASN A 1177 13.23 9.81 -1.47
N SER A 1178 12.22 8.93 -1.35
CA SER A 1178 11.37 8.44 -2.43
C SER A 1178 10.14 9.34 -2.64
N PRO A 1179 9.74 9.66 -3.89
CA PRO A 1179 8.50 10.38 -4.18
C PRO A 1179 7.23 9.56 -3.93
N LEU A 1180 7.37 8.27 -3.61
CA LEU A 1180 6.26 7.37 -3.22
C LEU A 1180 6.07 7.30 -1.70
N ALA A 1181 6.86 8.02 -0.91
CA ALA A 1181 6.67 8.10 0.52
C ALA A 1181 5.42 8.93 0.87
N GLY A 1182 4.65 8.45 1.85
CA GLY A 1182 3.70 9.30 2.56
C GLY A 1182 4.44 10.38 3.36
N ASP A 1183 3.71 11.34 3.91
CA ASP A 1183 4.33 12.34 4.78
C ASP A 1183 4.87 11.72 6.09
N ARG A 1184 5.62 12.49 6.88
CA ARG A 1184 6.17 12.00 8.15
C ARG A 1184 5.09 11.55 9.14
N TYR A 1185 3.88 12.13 9.08
CA TYR A 1185 2.77 11.80 9.97
C TYR A 1185 2.04 10.54 9.52
N TYR A 1186 1.97 10.27 8.22
CA TYR A 1186 1.53 8.97 7.70
C TYR A 1186 2.37 7.85 8.30
N VAL A 1187 3.70 7.92 8.20
CA VAL A 1187 4.60 6.88 8.73
C VAL A 1187 4.47 6.72 10.25
N LEU A 1188 4.39 7.81 11.00
CA LEU A 1188 4.14 7.77 12.46
C LEU A 1188 2.73 7.25 12.81
N GLY A 1189 1.76 7.43 11.91
CA GLY A 1189 0.37 7.00 12.06
C GLY A 1189 0.15 5.49 11.86
N LEU A 1190 1.11 4.78 11.25
CA LEU A 1190 1.06 3.32 11.07
C LEU A 1190 1.17 2.52 12.38
N GLY A 1191 1.40 3.19 13.51
CA GLY A 1191 1.56 2.58 14.83
C GLY A 1191 3.02 2.26 15.16
N LYS A 1192 3.25 1.86 16.41
CA LYS A 1192 4.60 1.65 16.94
C LYS A 1192 5.17 0.30 16.50
N VAL A 1193 6.36 0.34 15.90
CA VAL A 1193 7.14 -0.84 15.56
C VAL A 1193 8.15 -1.11 16.67
N PRO A 1194 8.14 -2.29 17.34
CA PRO A 1194 9.16 -2.65 18.33
C PRO A 1194 10.55 -2.70 17.70
N CYS A 1195 11.57 -2.26 18.44
CA CYS A 1195 12.96 -2.17 17.95
C CYS A 1195 13.68 -3.51 17.69
N LEU A 1196 13.05 -4.66 18.00
CA LEU A 1196 13.57 -6.05 17.98
C LEU A 1196 14.57 -6.43 19.10
#